data_AF-A0A4W6BIF5-F1
#
_entry.id   AF-A0A4W6BIF5-F1
#
_cell.length_a   1.000
_cell.length_b   1.000
_cell.length_c   1.000
_cell.angle_alpha   90.00
_cell.angle_beta   90.00
_cell.angle_gamma   90.00
#
_symmetry.space_group_name_H-M   'P 1'
#
loop_
_entity.id
_entity.type
_entity.pdbx_description
1 polymer ?
#
loop_
_entity_poly.entity_id
_entity_poly.type
_entity_poly.pdbx_seq_one_letter_code
_entity_poly.pdbx_strand_id
1 'polypeptide(L)'
;MDSGGVIEVAALGRPFHLGMLYDCRRDLLIPGMTLWDYNDLKQNIQERPQNYNDFEIVASESIEDKSSALNVEASLKASFLGGLVEVGGSAKYLNDHKTSKNQARVTLSYKATTHVQELSMNHLGRGNVKHPYVFDQGIATHVVTAVLYGAQAFFVFDREVSEKEDHQDIQGNLKVMIKKIPLLSIEGEGSLKMEDKDRANAEKFSCRFYGDFSLQKPPTSFQDAVQVYQSLPTLLGANGENAVPMKVWLLPLTVLDSSAAQLVRQISTRLVQEAQSVLEDFSELEMRCNDAMRTATAQQFPQIGNKLKRFKEMCSEFRLEFQQNLAKKLPSIRGGGEEEAVLAEILMKRRSSPFNNKSLNEWMDCKEREIYTVMSFTNKMKNTEIIPSQSHLYKEILSAEHAVCFVFTSLGSAEPYLSALSNYLRGTTKPDDPQDPYTHDVEREQWYTSKEVADTIRHEAKLFIDFTEANKENKNIKFLTVGLTDEKQKGSSIHLYKDGFSVSENFEPPSKPETVTVRDINHNSVTLKISPPRFGAENITSYCVESCVSGEDGWQQKTESKTEEVTVSDLSPNTEYVFRCRAVTSVGVGPSNQVSGSIKTLPCSPPGKPQVEPQSAEVSVSWEKPSEVGPDVSLSYIVEYAQRDDKVKEEDLQWKQMLSRAEKVIISGLQSETEYVVRVRCDCGVAGRSKESIIVNVCTRKFKPLIKSLKGTSTKINSESPSVYKLVLEDIHPCGLYICPIYQFGKESTRKNRTIILFGTSGSGKTTLINGMINYIVGVEWKDDVRFTLIDEGQLGSEAESETPEVTVYKLNHQEGFEIDHSLTIVDIPEIGDIRGKEIRSKMVYQLSTVFSHLHGVTEIDAVCFVAQASLARLTPTQKYVFDSLLSIFGKDVAENIRVLVTFADGQRPPVLEAINASGVPCPKTKDGLPVHFQFNNSAWFAQNKDGGFNQMFWDIGTKSMRAFFEALNEVDTKSLRMTREVLFERQRLEISVENLQKQVKVGLAKLEEIKETTEELNETEAEISSNRLKAEYDDVQTEVVKLMEESEKCLNRLKEVELKSDPLSTPEYIDKLIEEEKSEAKPGWNQRVQSLTDMRKQAEIMAKVDRGEKLPQSPW
;
A
#
# COMPACT_ATOMS: atom_id res chain seq x y z
N MET A 1 87.38 -28.78 -38.43
CA MET A 1 87.73 -30.19 -38.16
C MET A 1 86.42 -30.93 -38.12
N ASP A 2 86.12 -31.67 -39.18
CA ASP A 2 84.84 -32.38 -39.36
C ASP A 2 84.67 -33.40 -38.23
N SER A 3 83.80 -33.06 -37.28
CA SER A 3 83.40 -33.91 -36.16
C SER A 3 82.61 -35.09 -36.72
N GLY A 4 83.26 -36.23 -36.90
CA GLY A 4 82.65 -37.45 -37.40
C GLY A 4 81.48 -37.90 -36.52
N GLY A 5 80.25 -37.52 -36.89
CA GLY A 5 78.99 -38.11 -36.46
C GLY A 5 78.68 -38.21 -34.96
N VAL A 6 79.47 -37.59 -34.06
CA VAL A 6 79.22 -37.64 -32.61
C VAL A 6 77.91 -36.94 -32.28
N ILE A 7 77.02 -37.61 -31.54
CA ILE A 7 75.74 -37.07 -31.11
C ILE A 7 75.71 -36.81 -29.61
N GLU A 8 75.00 -35.76 -29.19
CA GLU A 8 74.76 -35.44 -27.78
C GLU A 8 73.39 -35.98 -27.35
N VAL A 9 73.33 -36.60 -26.17
CA VAL A 9 72.09 -37.17 -25.62
C VAL A 9 71.98 -36.83 -24.13
N ALA A 10 70.78 -36.49 -23.68
CA ALA A 10 70.49 -36.31 -22.25
C ALA A 10 70.46 -37.67 -21.54
N ALA A 11 71.10 -37.75 -20.37
CA ALA A 11 71.19 -38.99 -19.61
C ALA A 11 69.83 -39.39 -19.00
N LEU A 12 69.02 -38.41 -18.56
CA LEU A 12 67.68 -38.59 -17.99
C LEU A 12 67.63 -39.54 -16.78
N GLY A 13 68.65 -39.50 -15.94
CA GLY A 13 68.77 -40.36 -14.76
C GLY A 13 69.12 -41.82 -15.07
N ARG A 14 69.46 -42.14 -16.33
CA ARG A 14 69.94 -43.46 -16.74
C ARG A 14 71.43 -43.62 -16.39
N PRO A 15 71.90 -44.80 -15.97
CA PRO A 15 73.26 -45.00 -15.49
C PRO A 15 74.28 -45.11 -16.63
N PHE A 16 74.70 -43.97 -17.19
CA PHE A 16 75.73 -43.91 -18.23
C PHE A 16 77.15 -43.99 -17.65
N HIS A 17 78.00 -44.77 -18.31
CA HIS A 17 79.44 -44.84 -18.05
C HIS A 17 80.23 -44.81 -19.37
N LEU A 18 81.49 -44.38 -19.32
CA LEU A 18 82.37 -44.40 -20.48
C LEU A 18 82.52 -45.83 -21.03
N GLY A 19 82.58 -45.95 -22.36
CA GLY A 19 82.73 -47.23 -23.04
C GLY A 19 81.47 -48.10 -23.09
N MET A 20 80.35 -47.67 -22.48
CA MET A 20 79.06 -48.34 -22.64
C MET A 20 78.56 -48.24 -24.08
N LEU A 21 77.90 -49.30 -24.51
CA LEU A 21 77.25 -49.35 -25.81
C LEU A 21 75.81 -48.82 -25.72
N TYR A 22 75.38 -48.11 -26.75
CA TYR A 22 74.05 -47.50 -26.83
C TYR A 22 73.41 -47.77 -28.20
N ASP A 23 72.13 -48.15 -28.18
CA ASP A 23 71.33 -48.30 -29.40
C ASP A 23 70.41 -47.09 -29.62
N CYS A 24 70.85 -46.14 -30.44
CA CYS A 24 70.06 -44.96 -30.82
C CYS A 24 68.74 -45.28 -31.55
N ARG A 25 68.58 -46.50 -32.09
CA ARG A 25 67.30 -46.90 -32.70
C ARG A 25 66.22 -47.07 -31.63
N ARG A 26 66.59 -47.65 -30.49
CA ARG A 26 65.69 -47.97 -29.37
C ARG A 26 65.82 -47.02 -28.18
N ASP A 27 66.83 -46.14 -28.19
CA ASP A 27 67.28 -45.34 -27.06
C ASP A 27 67.59 -46.16 -25.80
N LEU A 28 68.24 -47.31 -26.02
CA LEU A 28 68.52 -48.32 -25.01
C LEU A 28 70.03 -48.41 -24.69
N LEU A 29 70.35 -48.41 -23.40
CA LEU A 29 71.67 -48.74 -22.89
C LEU A 29 71.89 -50.25 -22.91
N ILE A 30 73.06 -50.70 -23.34
CA ILE A 30 73.44 -52.12 -23.33
C ILE A 30 74.43 -52.35 -22.17
N PRO A 31 73.96 -52.77 -20.99
CA PRO A 31 74.81 -52.97 -19.83
C PRO A 31 75.72 -54.20 -20.02
N GLY A 32 76.94 -54.11 -19.49
CA GLY A 32 77.86 -55.25 -19.39
C GLY A 32 78.65 -55.60 -20.66
N MET A 33 78.41 -54.94 -21.79
CA MET A 33 79.18 -55.11 -23.03
C MET A 33 79.94 -53.82 -23.38
N THR A 34 81.23 -53.95 -23.64
CA THR A 34 82.14 -52.83 -23.98
C THR A 34 83.02 -53.21 -25.17
N LEU A 35 83.62 -52.22 -25.84
CA LEU A 35 84.60 -52.47 -26.92
C LEU A 35 86.01 -52.76 -26.38
N TRP A 36 86.26 -52.43 -25.12
CA TRP A 36 87.57 -52.42 -24.48
C TRP A 36 87.54 -53.15 -23.14
N ASP A 37 88.66 -53.72 -22.74
CA ASP A 37 88.86 -54.28 -21.41
C ASP A 37 88.80 -53.17 -20.34
N TYR A 38 88.34 -53.50 -19.13
CA TYR A 38 88.15 -52.52 -18.05
C TYR A 38 89.43 -51.73 -17.71
N ASN A 39 90.58 -52.40 -17.66
CA ASN A 39 91.86 -51.76 -17.34
C ASN A 39 92.32 -50.80 -18.44
N ASP A 40 92.11 -51.17 -19.71
CA ASP A 40 92.48 -50.36 -20.87
C ASP A 40 91.61 -49.10 -20.94
N LEU A 41 90.31 -49.23 -20.68
CA LEU A 41 89.39 -48.11 -20.60
C LEU A 41 89.81 -47.14 -19.49
N LYS A 42 90.06 -47.64 -18.28
CA LYS A 42 90.39 -46.83 -17.09
C LYS A 42 91.66 -45.98 -17.25
N GLN A 43 92.68 -46.49 -17.94
CA GLN A 43 93.95 -45.76 -18.17
C GLN A 43 93.81 -44.62 -19.19
N ASN A 44 92.74 -44.60 -19.99
CA ASN A 44 92.54 -43.66 -21.08
C ASN A 44 91.44 -42.61 -20.81
N ILE A 45 90.90 -42.58 -19.59
CA ILE A 45 89.93 -41.57 -19.15
C ILE A 45 90.67 -40.28 -18.81
N GLN A 46 90.27 -39.19 -19.44
CA GLN A 46 90.65 -37.83 -19.08
C GLN A 46 89.49 -37.18 -18.34
N GLU A 47 89.77 -36.56 -17.21
CA GLU A 47 88.79 -35.83 -16.43
C GLU A 47 89.14 -34.34 -16.45
N ARG A 48 88.15 -33.50 -16.77
CA ARG A 48 88.28 -32.05 -16.73
C ARG A 48 87.18 -31.44 -15.86
N PRO A 49 87.50 -30.49 -14.96
CA PRO A 49 86.49 -29.80 -14.18
C PRO A 49 85.63 -28.92 -15.08
N GLN A 50 84.32 -28.93 -14.84
CA GLN A 50 83.33 -28.10 -15.51
C GLN A 50 82.27 -27.67 -14.50
N ASN A 51 82.69 -26.83 -13.56
CA ASN A 51 81.85 -26.32 -12.49
C ASN A 51 80.92 -25.22 -13.02
N TYR A 52 79.62 -25.47 -13.01
CA TYR A 52 78.60 -24.50 -13.40
C TYR A 52 77.34 -24.72 -12.55
N ASN A 53 76.91 -23.68 -11.85
CA ASN A 53 75.67 -23.69 -11.07
C ASN A 53 74.73 -22.64 -11.65
N ASP A 54 73.51 -23.06 -11.97
CA ASP A 54 72.48 -22.21 -12.50
C ASP A 54 71.12 -22.59 -11.93
N PHE A 55 70.20 -21.62 -11.93
CA PHE A 55 68.82 -21.88 -11.59
C PHE A 55 67.91 -21.19 -12.59
N GLU A 56 66.83 -21.88 -12.93
CA GLU A 56 65.83 -21.37 -13.86
C GLU A 56 64.45 -21.46 -13.21
N ILE A 57 63.62 -20.44 -13.44
CA ILE A 57 62.24 -20.45 -12.98
C ILE A 57 61.34 -20.54 -14.18
N VAL A 58 60.70 -21.69 -14.29
CA VAL A 58 59.86 -22.05 -15.42
C VAL A 58 58.40 -21.90 -14.97
N ALA A 59 57.68 -21.01 -15.66
CA ALA A 59 56.24 -20.80 -15.41
C ALA A 59 55.35 -21.61 -16.37
N SER A 60 55.91 -22.08 -17.49
CA SER A 60 55.20 -22.89 -18.49
C SER A 60 55.62 -24.35 -18.39
N GLU A 61 54.68 -25.28 -18.51
CA GLU A 61 54.92 -26.70 -18.23
C GLU A 61 54.49 -27.62 -19.38
N SER A 62 54.52 -27.10 -20.61
CA SER A 62 54.32 -27.94 -21.80
C SER A 62 55.39 -29.03 -21.85
N ILE A 63 55.14 -30.08 -22.63
CA ILE A 63 56.15 -31.12 -22.81
C ILE A 63 57.40 -30.51 -23.47
N GLU A 64 57.23 -29.46 -24.28
CA GLU A 64 58.33 -28.69 -24.87
C GLU A 64 59.18 -27.99 -23.81
N ASP A 65 58.56 -27.29 -22.86
CA ASP A 65 59.27 -26.56 -21.81
C ASP A 65 60.04 -27.52 -20.90
N LYS A 66 59.43 -28.65 -20.54
CA LYS A 66 60.06 -29.69 -19.71
C LYS A 66 61.21 -30.37 -20.45
N SER A 67 61.02 -30.65 -21.74
CA SER A 67 62.07 -31.19 -22.60
C SER A 67 63.24 -30.23 -22.72
N SER A 68 62.96 -28.93 -22.88
CA SER A 68 63.99 -27.88 -22.98
C SER A 68 64.78 -27.74 -21.67
N ALA A 69 64.11 -27.71 -20.52
CA ALA A 69 64.75 -27.66 -19.20
C ALA A 69 65.69 -28.86 -18.93
N LEU A 70 65.41 -30.01 -19.54
CA LEU A 70 66.21 -31.24 -19.45
C LEU A 70 67.13 -31.46 -20.66
N ASN A 71 67.19 -30.52 -21.61
CA ASN A 71 67.98 -30.60 -22.84
C ASN A 71 67.68 -31.87 -23.68
N VAL A 72 66.39 -32.21 -23.82
CA VAL A 72 65.89 -33.37 -24.57
C VAL A 72 65.66 -33.00 -26.03
N GLU A 73 66.59 -33.43 -26.88
CA GLU A 73 66.54 -33.24 -28.34
C GLU A 73 65.39 -34.03 -29.00
N ALA A 74 65.02 -33.63 -30.22
CA ALA A 74 63.85 -34.16 -30.94
C ALA A 74 63.82 -35.69 -31.07
N SER A 75 64.97 -36.34 -31.33
CA SER A 75 65.04 -37.81 -31.43
C SER A 75 64.72 -38.47 -30.09
N LEU A 76 65.39 -38.03 -29.01
CA LEU A 76 65.15 -38.59 -27.67
C LEU A 76 63.72 -38.28 -27.18
N LYS A 77 63.21 -37.09 -27.53
CA LYS A 77 61.84 -36.66 -27.26
C LYS A 77 60.83 -37.63 -27.89
N ALA A 78 60.97 -38.00 -29.16
CA ALA A 78 60.11 -39.00 -29.80
C ALA A 78 60.06 -40.33 -29.03
N SER A 79 61.22 -40.79 -28.55
CA SER A 79 61.31 -42.03 -27.77
C SER A 79 60.66 -41.91 -26.39
N PHE A 80 60.80 -40.75 -25.76
CA PHE A 80 60.10 -40.44 -24.51
C PHE A 80 58.57 -40.42 -24.72
N LEU A 81 58.08 -39.74 -25.76
CA LEU A 81 56.64 -39.69 -26.09
C LEU A 81 56.06 -41.09 -26.33
N GLY A 82 56.82 -41.96 -26.99
CA GLY A 82 56.47 -43.36 -27.22
C GLY A 82 56.68 -44.30 -26.01
N GLY A 83 57.24 -43.83 -24.91
CA GLY A 83 57.50 -44.65 -23.72
C GLY A 83 58.66 -45.65 -23.87
N LEU A 84 59.58 -45.43 -24.81
CA LEU A 84 60.79 -46.25 -24.99
C LEU A 84 61.90 -45.93 -23.99
N VAL A 85 61.86 -44.73 -23.39
CA VAL A 85 62.89 -44.24 -22.46
C VAL A 85 62.32 -44.23 -21.05
N GLU A 86 62.93 -45.03 -20.18
CA GLU A 86 62.67 -44.95 -18.74
C GLU A 86 63.48 -43.78 -18.14
N VAL A 87 62.81 -42.93 -17.37
CA VAL A 87 63.40 -41.72 -16.78
C VAL A 87 63.59 -41.90 -15.26
N GLY A 88 64.77 -41.53 -14.78
CA GLY A 88 65.17 -41.62 -13.37
C GLY A 88 65.41 -40.24 -12.74
N GLY A 89 65.54 -40.20 -11.41
CA GLY A 89 65.93 -38.98 -10.68
C GLY A 89 65.11 -37.75 -11.03
N SER A 90 65.79 -36.66 -11.39
CA SER A 90 65.21 -35.39 -11.81
C SER A 90 64.34 -35.48 -13.07
N ALA A 91 64.66 -36.40 -13.99
CA ALA A 91 63.94 -36.56 -15.25
C ALA A 91 62.52 -37.12 -15.08
N LYS A 92 62.15 -37.64 -13.91
CA LYS A 92 60.76 -37.96 -13.57
C LYS A 92 59.82 -36.76 -13.68
N TYR A 93 60.34 -35.54 -13.62
CA TYR A 93 59.62 -34.31 -13.89
C TYR A 93 58.94 -34.30 -15.29
N LEU A 94 59.50 -35.00 -16.29
CA LEU A 94 58.88 -35.12 -17.62
C LEU A 94 57.51 -35.81 -17.61
N ASN A 95 57.29 -36.72 -16.65
CA ASN A 95 56.02 -37.45 -16.51
C ASN A 95 55.00 -36.69 -15.64
N ASP A 96 55.46 -35.66 -14.91
CA ASP A 96 54.58 -34.84 -14.10
C ASP A 96 53.69 -33.98 -15.02
N HIS A 97 52.41 -33.87 -14.69
CA HIS A 97 51.47 -33.01 -15.40
C HIS A 97 50.47 -32.41 -14.42
N LYS A 98 49.79 -31.34 -14.86
CA LYS A 98 48.70 -30.74 -14.10
C LYS A 98 47.49 -31.66 -14.13
N THR A 99 46.77 -31.75 -13.02
CA THR A 99 45.54 -32.54 -12.93
C THR A 99 44.28 -31.70 -13.16
N SER A 100 44.42 -30.37 -13.19
CA SER A 100 43.34 -29.38 -13.30
C SER A 100 43.85 -28.13 -14.04
N LYS A 101 43.00 -27.50 -14.86
CA LYS A 101 43.31 -26.20 -15.48
C LYS A 101 43.37 -25.07 -14.45
N ASN A 102 42.57 -25.20 -13.39
CA ASN A 102 42.52 -24.23 -12.29
C ASN A 102 43.70 -24.35 -11.33
N GLN A 103 44.69 -25.21 -11.62
CA GLN A 103 45.92 -25.29 -10.85
C GLN A 103 46.95 -24.26 -11.34
N ALA A 104 47.29 -23.30 -10.47
CA ALA A 104 48.45 -22.44 -10.65
C ALA A 104 49.71 -23.23 -10.31
N ARG A 105 50.69 -23.19 -11.21
CA ARG A 105 51.95 -23.91 -11.07
C ARG A 105 53.14 -23.05 -11.46
N VAL A 106 54.20 -23.13 -10.67
CA VAL A 106 55.51 -22.58 -11.01
C VAL A 106 56.57 -23.58 -10.57
N THR A 107 57.57 -23.80 -11.41
CA THR A 107 58.65 -24.75 -11.13
C THR A 107 59.99 -24.03 -11.05
N LEU A 108 60.73 -24.32 -9.97
CA LEU A 108 62.12 -23.92 -9.79
C LEU A 108 63.02 -25.08 -10.19
N SER A 109 63.87 -24.85 -11.19
CA SER A 109 64.91 -25.76 -11.66
C SER A 109 66.25 -25.35 -11.04
N TYR A 110 66.93 -26.29 -10.40
CA TYR A 110 68.31 -26.18 -9.93
C TYR A 110 69.19 -27.07 -10.80
N LYS A 111 70.27 -26.53 -11.36
CA LYS A 111 71.20 -27.27 -12.21
C LYS A 111 72.63 -27.00 -11.78
N ALA A 112 73.38 -28.07 -11.49
CA ALA A 112 74.80 -27.99 -11.15
C ALA A 112 75.59 -29.01 -11.98
N THR A 113 76.65 -28.58 -12.67
CA THR A 113 77.61 -29.47 -13.32
C THR A 113 78.94 -29.42 -12.58
N THR A 114 79.67 -30.53 -12.58
CA THR A 114 80.90 -30.69 -11.78
C THR A 114 82.11 -30.97 -12.65
N HIS A 115 82.10 -32.04 -13.44
CA HIS A 115 83.23 -32.46 -14.26
C HIS A 115 82.76 -33.20 -15.52
N VAL A 116 83.63 -33.28 -16.53
CA VAL A 116 83.45 -34.12 -17.71
C VAL A 116 84.53 -35.20 -17.69
N GLN A 117 84.10 -36.44 -17.87
CA GLN A 117 85.00 -37.56 -18.16
C GLN A 117 84.91 -37.86 -19.66
N GLU A 118 86.04 -37.93 -20.35
CA GLU A 118 86.11 -38.24 -21.78
C GLU A 118 87.24 -39.23 -22.10
N LEU A 119 87.05 -40.07 -23.11
CA LEU A 119 88.09 -40.97 -23.60
C LEU A 119 89.09 -40.20 -24.47
N SER A 120 90.38 -40.45 -24.26
CA SER A 120 91.42 -39.82 -25.08
C SER A 120 91.23 -40.14 -26.57
N MET A 121 91.41 -39.14 -27.45
CA MET A 121 91.23 -39.32 -28.90
C MET A 121 92.12 -40.42 -29.50
N ASN A 122 93.30 -40.66 -28.90
CA ASN A 122 94.23 -41.71 -29.32
C ASN A 122 93.70 -43.13 -29.02
N HIS A 123 92.77 -43.26 -28.07
CA HIS A 123 92.18 -44.54 -27.69
C HIS A 123 91.05 -44.98 -28.65
N LEU A 124 90.40 -44.03 -29.32
CA LEU A 124 89.20 -44.25 -30.16
C LEU A 124 89.49 -44.80 -31.57
N GLY A 125 90.63 -45.49 -31.77
CA GLY A 125 90.97 -46.12 -33.06
C GLY A 125 90.61 -47.62 -33.12
N ARG A 126 90.26 -48.13 -34.30
CA ARG A 126 89.95 -49.56 -34.53
C ARG A 126 91.02 -50.53 -33.99
N GLY A 127 92.30 -50.14 -34.08
CA GLY A 127 93.42 -50.94 -33.58
C GLY A 127 93.44 -51.17 -32.06
N ASN A 128 92.66 -50.39 -31.29
CA ASN A 128 92.60 -50.50 -29.84
C ASN A 128 91.39 -51.31 -29.34
N VAL A 129 90.44 -51.69 -30.21
CA VAL A 129 89.24 -52.47 -29.85
C VAL A 129 89.63 -53.90 -29.48
N LYS A 130 89.21 -54.37 -28.30
CA LYS A 130 89.50 -55.72 -27.77
C LYS A 130 88.36 -56.70 -27.99
N HIS A 131 87.14 -56.20 -28.22
CA HIS A 131 85.93 -56.99 -28.39
C HIS A 131 85.22 -56.69 -29.72
N PRO A 132 85.83 -57.02 -30.89
CA PRO A 132 85.28 -56.68 -32.19
C PRO A 132 83.98 -57.43 -32.53
N TYR A 133 83.71 -58.58 -31.90
CA TYR A 133 82.48 -59.36 -32.11
C TYR A 133 81.20 -58.58 -31.81
N VAL A 134 81.29 -57.49 -31.03
CA VAL A 134 80.17 -56.59 -30.72
C VAL A 134 79.60 -55.96 -32.00
N PHE A 135 80.43 -55.67 -33.00
CA PHE A 135 79.99 -55.06 -34.26
C PHE A 135 79.05 -55.98 -35.05
N ASP A 136 79.35 -57.29 -35.06
CA ASP A 136 78.59 -58.31 -35.81
C ASP A 136 77.23 -58.65 -35.18
N GLN A 137 77.04 -58.37 -33.88
CA GLN A 137 75.80 -58.67 -33.17
C GLN A 137 74.67 -57.68 -33.46
N GLY A 138 74.99 -56.48 -33.99
CA GLY A 138 74.00 -55.46 -34.34
C GLY A 138 73.16 -54.94 -33.17
N ILE A 139 73.61 -55.15 -31.93
CA ILE A 139 72.88 -54.82 -30.69
C ILE A 139 73.01 -53.34 -30.28
N ALA A 140 74.01 -52.62 -30.79
CA ALA A 140 74.27 -51.23 -30.49
C ALA A 140 74.70 -50.48 -31.76
N THR A 141 74.51 -49.16 -31.77
CA THR A 141 74.88 -48.30 -32.89
C THR A 141 75.96 -47.29 -32.53
N HIS A 142 76.10 -46.96 -31.25
CA HIS A 142 77.06 -45.98 -30.74
C HIS A 142 77.75 -46.48 -29.47
N VAL A 143 78.89 -45.87 -29.13
CA VAL A 143 79.60 -46.04 -27.86
C VAL A 143 79.74 -44.70 -27.14
N VAL A 144 79.64 -44.72 -25.81
CA VAL A 144 79.79 -43.53 -24.97
C VAL A 144 81.26 -43.12 -24.88
N THR A 145 81.60 -41.93 -25.38
CA THR A 145 82.98 -41.42 -25.40
C THR A 145 83.23 -40.28 -24.43
N ALA A 146 82.18 -39.55 -24.02
CA ALA A 146 82.27 -38.56 -22.96
C ALA A 146 80.97 -38.50 -22.13
N VAL A 147 81.08 -38.16 -20.85
CA VAL A 147 79.97 -37.98 -19.91
C VAL A 147 80.21 -36.71 -19.09
N LEU A 148 79.22 -35.82 -19.06
CA LEU A 148 79.16 -34.66 -18.17
C LEU A 148 78.42 -35.07 -16.90
N TYR A 149 79.07 -34.95 -15.76
CA TYR A 149 78.51 -35.26 -14.45
C TYR A 149 78.04 -33.99 -13.73
N GLY A 150 76.92 -34.12 -13.02
CA GLY A 150 76.31 -33.05 -12.27
C GLY A 150 75.08 -33.55 -11.51
N ALA A 151 74.19 -32.64 -11.13
CA ALA A 151 72.89 -33.00 -10.57
C ALA A 151 71.86 -31.92 -10.92
N GLN A 152 70.62 -32.34 -11.10
CA GLN A 152 69.49 -31.45 -11.34
C GLN A 152 68.39 -31.71 -10.32
N ALA A 153 67.60 -30.69 -10.02
CA ALA A 153 66.40 -30.81 -9.20
C ALA A 153 65.31 -29.85 -9.66
N PHE A 154 64.06 -30.29 -9.57
CA PHE A 154 62.86 -29.53 -9.85
C PHE A 154 61.98 -29.48 -8.61
N PHE A 155 61.64 -28.26 -8.21
CA PHE A 155 60.66 -27.98 -7.16
C PHE A 155 59.39 -27.47 -7.84
N VAL A 156 58.37 -28.32 -7.89
CA VAL A 156 57.09 -28.06 -8.54
C VAL A 156 56.12 -27.55 -7.48
N PHE A 157 55.77 -26.26 -7.56
CA PHE A 157 54.83 -25.64 -6.62
C PHE A 157 53.44 -25.58 -7.23
N ASP A 158 52.47 -26.16 -6.53
CA ASP A 158 51.09 -26.32 -6.98
C ASP A 158 50.09 -25.71 -5.98
N ARG A 159 49.11 -24.96 -6.50
CA ARG A 159 47.95 -24.47 -5.75
C ARG A 159 46.70 -24.44 -6.61
N GLU A 160 45.58 -24.86 -6.04
CA GLU A 160 44.28 -24.68 -6.67
C GLU A 160 43.82 -23.22 -6.59
N VAL A 161 43.38 -22.68 -7.73
CA VAL A 161 42.85 -21.32 -7.89
C VAL A 161 41.34 -21.40 -7.86
N SER A 162 40.72 -20.60 -7.01
CA SER A 162 39.26 -20.48 -6.97
C SER A 162 38.74 -19.58 -8.10
N GLU A 163 37.47 -19.70 -8.46
CA GLU A 163 36.83 -18.87 -9.52
C GLU A 163 36.88 -17.36 -9.24
N LYS A 164 37.14 -16.94 -7.99
CA LYS A 164 37.20 -15.54 -7.58
C LYS A 164 38.62 -14.95 -7.64
N GLU A 165 39.61 -15.79 -7.90
CA GLU A 165 41.02 -15.42 -7.92
C GLU A 165 41.51 -15.44 -9.37
N ASP A 166 42.33 -14.46 -9.74
CA ASP A 166 42.92 -14.43 -11.07
C ASP A 166 44.11 -15.40 -11.14
N HIS A 167 44.03 -16.34 -12.07
CA HIS A 167 45.05 -17.39 -12.24
C HIS A 167 46.43 -16.80 -12.56
N GLN A 168 46.49 -15.76 -13.40
CA GLN A 168 47.75 -15.10 -13.77
C GLN A 168 48.34 -14.32 -12.60
N ASP A 169 47.50 -13.67 -11.78
CA ASP A 169 47.97 -12.97 -10.57
C ASP A 169 48.54 -13.95 -9.55
N ILE A 170 47.85 -15.07 -9.28
CA ILE A 170 48.34 -16.10 -8.36
C ILE A 170 49.67 -16.66 -8.85
N GLN A 171 49.76 -17.00 -10.14
CA GLN A 171 50.97 -17.54 -10.74
C GLN A 171 52.11 -16.50 -10.76
N GLY A 172 51.81 -15.24 -11.05
CA GLY A 172 52.76 -14.13 -11.06
C GLY A 172 53.33 -13.84 -9.68
N ASN A 173 52.47 -13.75 -8.66
CA ASN A 173 52.87 -13.57 -7.27
C ASN A 173 53.75 -14.73 -6.79
N LEU A 174 53.38 -15.97 -7.13
CA LEU A 174 54.19 -17.15 -6.80
C LEU A 174 55.55 -17.11 -7.48
N LYS A 175 55.61 -16.73 -8.76
CA LYS A 175 56.87 -16.59 -9.52
C LYS A 175 57.82 -15.58 -8.86
N VAL A 176 57.28 -14.46 -8.36
CA VAL A 176 58.07 -13.46 -7.62
C VAL A 176 58.60 -14.02 -6.29
N MET A 177 57.79 -14.80 -5.56
CA MET A 177 58.24 -15.42 -4.31
C MET A 177 59.31 -16.48 -4.53
N ILE A 178 59.14 -17.37 -5.52
CA ILE A 178 60.11 -18.42 -5.86
C ILE A 178 61.44 -17.82 -6.34
N LYS A 179 61.41 -16.69 -7.06
CA LYS A 179 62.63 -15.93 -7.43
C LYS A 179 63.49 -15.54 -6.23
N LYS A 180 62.92 -15.43 -5.03
CA LYS A 180 63.65 -15.10 -3.81
C LYS A 180 64.36 -16.33 -3.20
N ILE A 181 63.95 -17.57 -3.50
CA ILE A 181 64.52 -18.79 -2.88
C ILE A 181 66.04 -18.89 -3.08
N PRO A 182 66.59 -18.74 -4.31
CA PRO A 182 68.04 -18.79 -4.50
C PRO A 182 68.78 -17.64 -3.82
N LEU A 183 68.17 -16.44 -3.78
CA LEU A 183 68.77 -15.26 -3.17
C LEU A 183 68.93 -15.41 -1.64
N LEU A 184 68.02 -16.16 -1.00
CA LEU A 184 68.04 -16.45 0.44
C LEU A 184 69.10 -17.48 0.84
N SER A 185 69.74 -18.17 -0.12
CA SER A 185 70.80 -19.15 0.16
C SER A 185 72.20 -18.54 0.34
N ILE A 186 72.35 -17.23 0.11
CA ILE A 186 73.65 -16.53 0.15
C ILE A 186 73.88 -15.82 1.50
N GLU A 187 72.82 -15.49 2.24
CA GLU A 187 72.92 -14.88 3.58
C GLU A 187 72.73 -15.97 4.65
N GLY A 188 73.80 -16.29 5.39
CA GLY A 188 73.77 -17.25 6.49
C GLY A 188 72.77 -16.87 7.58
N GLU A 189 72.06 -17.87 8.12
CA GLU A 189 71.17 -17.83 9.29
C GLU A 189 70.45 -16.49 9.55
N GLY A 190 69.76 -15.96 8.55
CA GLY A 190 68.87 -14.82 8.67
C GLY A 190 67.42 -15.26 8.49
N SER A 191 66.62 -15.27 9.57
CA SER A 191 65.18 -15.51 9.49
C SER A 191 64.53 -14.57 8.47
N LEU A 192 63.91 -15.14 7.44
CA LEU A 192 63.11 -14.50 6.41
C LEU A 192 62.25 -13.33 6.94
N LYS A 193 62.65 -12.09 6.66
CA LYS A 193 61.70 -10.95 6.69
C LYS A 193 60.85 -10.97 5.42
N MET A 194 60.01 -12.00 5.30
CA MET A 194 58.85 -11.97 4.40
C MET A 194 57.76 -11.12 5.06
N GLU A 195 57.08 -10.28 4.27
CA GLU A 195 55.85 -9.65 4.72
C GLU A 195 54.83 -10.74 5.09
N ASP A 196 53.99 -10.52 6.12
CA ASP A 196 53.04 -11.54 6.58
C ASP A 196 52.08 -11.98 5.47
N LYS A 197 51.81 -11.10 4.51
CA LYS A 197 51.01 -11.38 3.31
C LYS A 197 51.70 -12.37 2.35
N ASP A 198 53.02 -12.22 2.14
CA ASP A 198 53.80 -13.14 1.30
C ASP A 198 53.90 -14.51 1.96
N ARG A 199 54.08 -14.57 3.29
CA ARG A 199 54.13 -15.82 4.06
C ARG A 199 52.80 -16.57 4.00
N ALA A 200 51.68 -15.88 4.25
CA ALA A 200 50.34 -16.47 4.19
C ALA A 200 49.96 -16.95 2.77
N ASN A 201 50.53 -16.34 1.73
CA ASN A 201 50.35 -16.81 0.36
C ASN A 201 51.20 -18.04 0.05
N ALA A 202 52.45 -18.11 0.53
CA ALA A 202 53.36 -19.24 0.34
C ALA A 202 52.88 -20.53 1.02
N GLU A 203 52.23 -20.42 2.19
CA GLU A 203 51.65 -21.57 2.92
C GLU A 203 50.50 -22.26 2.17
N LYS A 204 49.90 -21.60 1.16
CA LYS A 204 48.81 -22.16 0.35
C LYS A 204 49.31 -23.04 -0.81
N PHE A 205 50.62 -23.12 -1.03
CA PHE A 205 51.20 -23.92 -2.10
C PHE A 205 51.76 -25.24 -1.55
N SER A 206 51.45 -26.31 -2.25
CA SER A 206 52.12 -27.60 -2.08
C SER A 206 53.39 -27.64 -2.93
N CYS A 207 54.42 -28.34 -2.46
CA CYS A 207 55.65 -28.58 -3.22
C CYS A 207 55.82 -30.06 -3.52
N ARG A 208 56.23 -30.39 -4.75
CA ARG A 208 56.67 -31.72 -5.16
C ARG A 208 58.10 -31.63 -5.68
N PHE A 209 58.92 -32.63 -5.37
CA PHE A 209 60.35 -32.62 -5.68
C PHE A 209 60.74 -33.76 -6.59
N TYR A 210 61.45 -33.43 -7.66
CA TYR A 210 62.07 -34.37 -8.58
C TYR A 210 63.54 -34.01 -8.74
N GLY A 211 64.44 -34.78 -8.15
CA GLY A 211 65.86 -34.46 -8.19
C GLY A 211 66.77 -35.68 -8.14
N ASP A 212 68.03 -35.46 -8.49
CA ASP A 212 69.07 -36.50 -8.49
C ASP A 212 69.73 -36.69 -7.11
N PHE A 213 69.20 -36.04 -6.08
CA PHE A 213 69.72 -36.03 -4.72
C PHE A 213 69.01 -37.05 -3.83
N SER A 214 69.76 -37.72 -2.97
CA SER A 214 69.22 -38.59 -1.93
C SER A 214 68.81 -37.78 -0.70
N LEU A 215 67.52 -37.45 -0.59
CA LEU A 215 66.95 -36.70 0.53
C LEU A 215 66.37 -37.64 1.61
N GLN A 216 66.49 -37.29 2.89
CA GLN A 216 65.81 -38.02 3.98
C GLN A 216 64.29 -37.83 3.95
N LYS A 217 63.83 -36.62 3.60
CA LYS A 217 62.42 -36.29 3.41
C LYS A 217 62.28 -35.31 2.23
N PRO A 218 61.42 -35.59 1.24
CA PRO A 218 61.16 -34.65 0.15
C PRO A 218 60.38 -33.42 0.66
N PRO A 219 60.60 -32.23 0.09
CA PRO A 219 59.90 -31.02 0.51
C PRO A 219 58.43 -31.07 0.10
N THR A 220 57.54 -30.73 1.04
CA THR A 220 56.09 -30.70 0.84
C THR A 220 55.48 -29.31 0.92
N SER A 221 56.20 -28.37 1.54
CA SER A 221 55.81 -26.96 1.71
C SER A 221 56.86 -26.02 1.10
N PHE A 222 56.51 -24.74 0.99
CA PHE A 222 57.46 -23.70 0.57
C PHE A 222 58.68 -23.61 1.50
N GLN A 223 58.49 -23.73 2.81
CA GLN A 223 59.58 -23.66 3.78
C GLN A 223 60.51 -24.89 3.68
N ASP A 224 59.94 -26.09 3.51
CA ASP A 224 60.73 -27.30 3.28
C ASP A 224 61.59 -27.13 2.01
N ALA A 225 61.01 -26.54 0.95
CA ALA A 225 61.71 -26.33 -0.31
C ALA A 225 62.90 -25.40 -0.17
N VAL A 226 62.79 -24.31 0.61
CA VAL A 226 63.91 -23.41 0.91
C VAL A 226 65.04 -24.14 1.63
N GLN A 227 64.71 -24.95 2.65
CA GLN A 227 65.70 -25.72 3.40
C GLN A 227 66.41 -26.76 2.52
N VAL A 228 65.64 -27.51 1.72
CA VAL A 228 66.20 -28.50 0.80
C VAL A 228 67.08 -27.81 -0.24
N TYR A 229 66.64 -26.68 -0.81
CA TYR A 229 67.42 -25.90 -1.78
C TYR A 229 68.79 -25.47 -1.20
N GLN A 230 68.82 -24.96 0.04
CA GLN A 230 70.05 -24.58 0.73
C GLN A 230 71.01 -25.76 0.95
N SER A 231 70.49 -26.98 1.08
CA SER A 231 71.30 -28.20 1.25
C SER A 231 71.81 -28.82 -0.05
N LEU A 232 71.30 -28.44 -1.23
CA LEU A 232 71.68 -29.10 -2.49
C LEU A 232 73.18 -29.00 -2.82
N PRO A 233 73.86 -27.84 -2.65
CA PRO A 233 75.29 -27.75 -2.93
C PRO A 233 76.14 -28.64 -2.01
N THR A 234 75.74 -28.81 -0.74
CA THR A 234 76.46 -29.68 0.21
C THR A 234 76.21 -31.16 -0.09
N LEU A 235 75.00 -31.51 -0.50
CA LEU A 235 74.63 -32.87 -0.91
C LEU A 235 75.34 -33.33 -2.19
N LEU A 236 75.71 -32.42 -3.10
CA LEU A 236 76.48 -32.73 -4.30
C LEU A 236 77.94 -33.15 -3.98
N GLY A 237 78.47 -32.69 -2.84
CA GLY A 237 79.85 -32.92 -2.40
C GLY A 237 80.85 -31.91 -2.99
N ALA A 238 81.92 -31.61 -2.25
CA ALA A 238 82.90 -30.58 -2.61
C ALA A 238 83.60 -30.83 -3.97
N ASN A 239 83.70 -32.10 -4.38
CA ASN A 239 84.29 -32.53 -5.65
C ASN A 239 83.27 -33.23 -6.58
N GLY A 240 81.96 -33.14 -6.29
CA GLY A 240 80.94 -33.84 -7.07
C GLY A 240 80.86 -35.35 -6.84
N GLU A 241 81.17 -35.82 -5.62
CA GLU A 241 81.18 -37.25 -5.26
C GLU A 241 79.83 -37.95 -5.48
N ASN A 242 78.74 -37.19 -5.38
CA ASN A 242 77.37 -37.68 -5.60
C ASN A 242 76.80 -37.24 -6.96
N ALA A 243 77.64 -36.77 -7.88
CA ALA A 243 77.20 -36.34 -9.20
C ALA A 243 76.76 -37.53 -10.07
N VAL A 244 75.66 -37.35 -10.79
CA VAL A 244 75.11 -38.31 -11.75
C VAL A 244 75.39 -37.86 -13.20
N PRO A 245 75.36 -38.78 -14.18
CA PRO A 245 75.42 -38.40 -15.59
C PRO A 245 74.27 -37.46 -15.96
N MET A 246 74.59 -36.32 -16.57
CA MET A 246 73.60 -35.35 -17.06
C MET A 246 73.50 -35.35 -18.59
N LYS A 247 74.65 -35.32 -19.28
CA LYS A 247 74.75 -35.30 -20.74
C LYS A 247 75.85 -36.26 -21.19
N VAL A 248 75.64 -36.94 -22.31
CA VAL A 248 76.60 -37.89 -22.88
C VAL A 248 76.88 -37.61 -24.34
N TRP A 249 78.10 -37.88 -24.77
CA TRP A 249 78.52 -37.84 -26.17
C TRP A 249 78.72 -39.27 -26.67
N LEU A 250 78.06 -39.57 -27.79
CA LEU A 250 78.02 -40.90 -28.37
C LEU A 250 78.72 -40.89 -29.73
N LEU A 251 79.73 -41.73 -29.90
CA LEU A 251 80.43 -41.92 -31.17
C LEU A 251 79.78 -43.07 -31.95
N PRO A 252 79.44 -42.90 -33.24
CA PRO A 252 78.90 -43.99 -34.06
C PRO A 252 79.93 -45.12 -34.19
N LEU A 253 79.48 -46.36 -34.00
CA LEU A 253 80.33 -47.54 -34.13
C LEU A 253 80.86 -47.72 -35.57
N THR A 254 80.15 -47.18 -36.56
CA THR A 254 80.56 -47.19 -37.98
C THR A 254 81.85 -46.43 -38.25
N VAL A 255 82.22 -45.49 -37.38
CA VAL A 255 83.52 -44.79 -37.42
C VAL A 255 84.67 -45.74 -37.05
N LEU A 256 84.39 -46.75 -36.22
CA LEU A 256 85.36 -47.76 -35.77
C LEU A 256 85.36 -48.98 -36.69
N ASP A 257 84.19 -49.43 -37.14
CA ASP A 257 84.03 -50.56 -38.05
C ASP A 257 82.80 -50.38 -38.94
N SER A 258 82.99 -50.40 -40.27
CA SER A 258 81.90 -50.17 -41.24
C SER A 258 80.83 -51.27 -41.25
N SER A 259 81.08 -52.42 -40.63
CA SER A 259 80.10 -53.51 -40.49
C SER A 259 79.12 -53.30 -39.32
N ALA A 260 79.40 -52.36 -38.42
CA ALA A 260 78.57 -52.11 -37.25
C ALA A 260 77.16 -51.64 -37.61
N ALA A 261 76.17 -51.95 -36.75
CA ALA A 261 74.83 -51.42 -36.92
C ALA A 261 74.82 -49.89 -36.86
N GLN A 262 73.99 -49.27 -37.70
CA GLN A 262 73.92 -47.82 -37.85
C GLN A 262 72.52 -47.27 -37.59
N LEU A 263 72.47 -46.00 -37.22
CA LEU A 263 71.25 -45.20 -37.26
C LEU A 263 71.01 -44.77 -38.72
N VAL A 264 69.99 -45.34 -39.36
CA VAL A 264 69.73 -45.16 -40.80
C VAL A 264 68.89 -43.91 -41.08
N ARG A 265 67.90 -43.62 -40.22
CA ARG A 265 67.00 -42.46 -40.37
C ARG A 265 66.85 -41.70 -39.06
N GLN A 266 66.79 -40.37 -39.14
CA GLN A 266 66.29 -39.52 -38.06
C GLN A 266 64.80 -39.24 -38.29
N ILE A 267 64.05 -39.05 -37.21
CA ILE A 267 62.64 -38.65 -37.30
C ILE A 267 62.57 -37.13 -37.46
N SER A 268 61.79 -36.65 -38.42
CA SER A 268 61.58 -35.23 -38.64
C SER A 268 61.00 -34.56 -37.40
N THR A 269 61.56 -33.40 -37.07
CA THR A 269 61.12 -32.57 -35.93
C THR A 269 59.64 -32.25 -35.99
N ARG A 270 59.10 -32.05 -37.20
CA ARG A 270 57.67 -31.84 -37.45
C ARG A 270 56.81 -33.02 -36.96
N LEU A 271 57.15 -34.26 -37.30
CA LEU A 271 56.35 -35.42 -36.87
C LEU A 271 56.46 -35.65 -35.36
N VAL A 272 57.61 -35.34 -34.75
CA VAL A 272 57.78 -35.35 -33.29
C VAL A 272 56.87 -34.32 -32.64
N GLN A 273 56.81 -33.09 -33.17
CA GLN A 273 55.92 -32.03 -32.69
C GLN A 273 54.44 -32.41 -32.86
N GLU A 274 54.06 -33.00 -34.00
CA GLU A 274 52.68 -33.47 -34.22
C GLU A 274 52.30 -34.59 -33.24
N ALA A 275 53.21 -35.53 -32.93
CA ALA A 275 53.00 -36.57 -31.92
C ALA A 275 52.96 -36.01 -30.49
N GLN A 276 53.75 -34.98 -30.19
CA GLN A 276 53.70 -34.27 -28.91
C GLN A 276 52.34 -33.60 -28.71
N SER A 277 51.88 -32.84 -29.71
CA SER A 277 50.58 -32.16 -29.67
C SER A 277 49.45 -33.16 -29.40
N VAL A 278 49.53 -34.38 -29.94
CA VAL A 278 48.55 -35.43 -29.63
C VAL A 278 48.48 -35.77 -28.14
N LEU A 279 49.61 -35.95 -27.48
CA LEU A 279 49.65 -36.29 -26.06
C LEU A 279 49.28 -35.09 -25.16
N GLU A 280 49.60 -33.87 -25.60
CA GLU A 280 49.19 -32.64 -24.95
C GLU A 280 47.67 -32.44 -25.02
N ASP A 281 47.05 -32.67 -26.19
CA ASP A 281 45.59 -32.62 -26.36
C ASP A 281 44.88 -33.55 -25.35
N PHE A 282 45.35 -34.80 -25.20
CA PHE A 282 44.76 -35.75 -24.25
C PHE A 282 44.99 -35.34 -22.79
N SER A 283 46.14 -34.75 -22.48
CA SER A 283 46.41 -34.23 -21.13
C SER A 283 45.49 -33.04 -20.81
N GLU A 284 45.21 -32.19 -21.79
CA GLU A 284 44.24 -31.11 -21.65
C GLU A 284 42.81 -31.61 -21.43
N LEU A 285 42.37 -32.57 -22.25
CA LEU A 285 41.05 -33.19 -22.09
C LEU A 285 40.89 -33.87 -20.73
N GLU A 286 41.93 -34.54 -20.23
CA GLU A 286 41.93 -35.13 -18.89
C GLU A 286 41.75 -34.07 -17.79
N MET A 287 42.47 -32.94 -17.88
CA MET A 287 42.30 -31.84 -16.93
C MET A 287 40.87 -31.29 -16.97
N ARG A 288 40.31 -31.05 -18.16
CA ARG A 288 38.92 -30.59 -18.34
C ARG A 288 37.92 -31.56 -17.73
N CYS A 289 38.10 -32.87 -17.96
CA CYS A 289 37.25 -33.89 -17.37
C CYS A 289 37.31 -33.87 -15.84
N ASN A 290 38.51 -33.78 -15.27
CA ASN A 290 38.69 -33.72 -13.82
C ASN A 290 38.00 -32.48 -13.23
N ASP A 291 38.14 -31.32 -13.87
CA ASP A 291 37.50 -30.07 -13.45
C ASP A 291 35.97 -30.17 -13.53
N ALA A 292 35.44 -30.67 -14.65
CA ALA A 292 34.01 -30.90 -14.82
C ALA A 292 33.44 -31.87 -13.77
N MET A 293 34.15 -32.95 -13.46
CA MET A 293 33.75 -33.93 -12.43
C MET A 293 33.80 -33.37 -10.99
N ARG A 294 34.61 -32.34 -10.74
CA ARG A 294 34.70 -31.66 -9.43
C ARG A 294 33.57 -30.67 -9.19
N THR A 295 32.80 -30.31 -10.22
CA THR A 295 31.66 -29.40 -10.07
C THR A 295 30.57 -29.99 -9.17
N ALA A 296 29.91 -29.12 -8.39
CA ALA A 296 28.83 -29.54 -7.50
C ALA A 296 27.70 -30.25 -8.26
N THR A 297 27.33 -29.74 -9.44
CA THR A 297 26.31 -30.35 -10.31
C THR A 297 26.70 -31.77 -10.74
N ALA A 298 27.93 -32.00 -11.20
CA ALA A 298 28.36 -33.35 -11.61
C ALA A 298 28.40 -34.34 -10.43
N GLN A 299 28.69 -33.86 -9.22
CA GLN A 299 28.64 -34.67 -7.99
C GLN A 299 27.20 -34.98 -7.55
N GLN A 300 26.27 -34.03 -7.74
CA GLN A 300 24.86 -34.16 -7.39
C GLN A 300 24.06 -34.99 -8.41
N PHE A 301 24.48 -35.02 -9.67
CA PHE A 301 23.86 -35.79 -10.75
C PHE A 301 24.83 -36.85 -11.31
N PRO A 302 24.87 -38.07 -10.72
CA PRO A 302 25.81 -39.13 -11.11
C PRO A 302 25.74 -39.53 -12.59
N GLN A 303 24.61 -39.30 -13.26
CA GLN A 303 24.44 -39.56 -14.69
C GLN A 303 25.48 -38.80 -15.52
N ILE A 304 25.74 -37.53 -15.19
CA ILE A 304 26.74 -36.68 -15.85
C ILE A 304 28.15 -37.15 -15.48
N GLY A 305 28.40 -37.38 -14.19
CA GLY A 305 29.70 -37.83 -13.69
C GLY A 305 30.15 -39.16 -14.32
N ASN A 306 29.22 -40.11 -14.50
CA ASN A 306 29.51 -41.40 -15.13
C ASN A 306 29.87 -41.25 -16.63
N LYS A 307 29.24 -40.32 -17.35
CA LYS A 307 29.58 -40.02 -18.76
C LYS A 307 31.00 -39.45 -18.88
N LEU A 308 31.34 -38.47 -18.04
CA LEU A 308 32.69 -37.89 -17.98
C LEU A 308 33.76 -38.93 -17.64
N LYS A 309 33.48 -39.79 -16.64
CA LYS A 309 34.39 -40.86 -16.25
C LYS A 309 34.65 -41.83 -17.41
N ARG A 310 33.59 -42.28 -18.09
CA ARG A 310 33.72 -43.20 -19.24
C ARG A 310 34.47 -42.57 -20.40
N PHE A 311 34.22 -41.30 -20.70
CA PHE A 311 34.97 -40.56 -21.72
C PHE A 311 36.45 -40.47 -21.37
N LYS A 312 36.78 -40.11 -20.13
CA LYS A 312 38.16 -40.07 -19.63
C LYS A 312 38.86 -41.42 -19.79
N GLU A 313 38.22 -42.51 -19.38
CA GLU A 313 38.77 -43.87 -19.50
C GLU A 313 39.09 -44.24 -20.97
N MET A 314 38.19 -43.94 -21.90
CA MET A 314 38.40 -44.20 -23.34
C MET A 314 39.53 -43.33 -23.93
N CYS A 315 39.64 -42.07 -23.53
CA CYS A 315 40.75 -41.19 -23.91
C CYS A 315 42.10 -41.71 -23.41
N SER A 316 42.15 -42.22 -22.17
CA SER A 316 43.36 -42.83 -21.60
C SER A 316 43.74 -44.13 -22.33
N GLU A 317 42.76 -44.96 -22.69
CA GLU A 317 42.98 -46.20 -23.46
C GLU A 317 43.57 -45.91 -24.84
N PHE A 318 42.99 -44.96 -25.58
CA PHE A 318 43.51 -44.56 -26.89
C PHE A 318 44.91 -43.91 -26.79
N ARG A 319 45.13 -43.05 -25.79
CA ARG A 319 46.45 -42.44 -25.52
C ARG A 319 47.51 -43.53 -25.35
N LEU A 320 47.22 -44.58 -24.60
CA LEU A 320 48.13 -45.70 -24.41
C LEU A 320 48.37 -46.48 -25.71
N GLU A 321 47.33 -46.77 -26.48
CA GLU A 321 47.46 -47.43 -27.81
C GLU A 321 48.36 -46.60 -28.75
N PHE A 322 48.17 -45.27 -28.77
CA PHE A 322 48.98 -44.35 -29.56
C PHE A 322 50.46 -44.40 -29.14
N GLN A 323 50.76 -44.33 -27.84
CA GLN A 323 52.13 -44.41 -27.34
C GLN A 323 52.78 -45.76 -27.67
N GLN A 324 52.07 -46.87 -27.50
CA GLN A 324 52.57 -48.21 -27.84
C GLN A 324 52.87 -48.36 -29.34
N ASN A 325 52.03 -47.79 -30.20
CA ASN A 325 52.25 -47.78 -31.65
C ASN A 325 53.51 -46.98 -32.02
N LEU A 326 53.74 -45.82 -31.39
CA LEU A 326 54.98 -45.05 -31.53
C LEU A 326 56.20 -45.88 -31.08
N ALA A 327 56.14 -46.46 -29.88
CA ALA A 327 57.22 -47.29 -29.33
C ALA A 327 57.60 -48.44 -30.27
N LYS A 328 56.60 -49.08 -30.90
CA LYS A 328 56.80 -50.20 -31.81
C LYS A 328 57.45 -49.79 -33.14
N LYS A 329 57.07 -48.63 -33.70
CA LYS A 329 57.47 -48.21 -35.05
C LYS A 329 58.78 -47.40 -35.08
N LEU A 330 59.05 -46.60 -34.04
CA LEU A 330 60.25 -45.75 -33.97
C LEU A 330 61.57 -46.53 -34.20
N PRO A 331 61.82 -47.69 -33.56
CA PRO A 331 63.05 -48.44 -33.78
C PRO A 331 63.20 -48.99 -35.20
N SER A 332 62.09 -49.41 -35.81
CA SER A 332 62.04 -49.96 -37.18
C SER A 332 62.40 -48.89 -38.21
N ILE A 333 61.83 -47.68 -38.08
CA ILE A 333 62.12 -46.54 -38.95
C ILE A 333 63.59 -46.14 -38.84
N ARG A 334 64.08 -45.95 -37.60
CA ARG A 334 65.48 -45.57 -37.32
C ARG A 334 66.49 -46.61 -37.77
N GLY A 335 66.12 -47.89 -37.74
CA GLY A 335 66.94 -49.02 -38.18
C GLY A 335 66.90 -49.30 -39.68
N GLY A 336 66.10 -48.58 -40.45
CA GLY A 336 66.03 -48.74 -41.90
C GLY A 336 64.88 -49.63 -42.41
N GLY A 337 64.15 -50.32 -41.53
CA GLY A 337 63.16 -51.34 -41.87
C GLY A 337 61.80 -50.81 -42.33
N GLU A 338 61.43 -49.59 -41.91
CA GLU A 338 60.23 -48.89 -42.36
C GLU A 338 60.56 -47.46 -42.79
N GLU A 339 59.73 -46.89 -43.68
CA GLU A 339 59.82 -45.49 -44.05
C GLU A 339 59.14 -44.59 -43.01
N GLU A 340 59.59 -43.34 -42.93
CA GLU A 340 59.02 -42.34 -42.02
C GLU A 340 57.52 -42.08 -42.26
N ALA A 341 57.03 -42.33 -43.48
CA ALA A 341 55.62 -42.22 -43.85
C ALA A 341 54.68 -43.04 -42.95
N VAL A 342 55.14 -44.15 -42.38
CA VAL A 342 54.36 -44.99 -41.45
C VAL A 342 53.97 -44.20 -40.18
N LEU A 343 54.83 -43.29 -39.72
CA LEU A 343 54.52 -42.43 -38.58
C LEU A 343 53.46 -41.37 -38.93
N ALA A 344 53.51 -40.83 -40.16
CA ALA A 344 52.48 -39.94 -40.67
C ALA A 344 51.12 -40.65 -40.81
N GLU A 345 51.10 -41.93 -41.19
CA GLU A 345 49.88 -42.74 -41.23
C GLU A 345 49.23 -42.92 -39.85
N ILE A 346 50.01 -43.12 -38.78
CA ILE A 346 49.48 -43.19 -37.40
C ILE A 346 48.79 -41.89 -37.01
N LEU A 347 49.41 -40.74 -37.32
CA LEU A 347 48.83 -39.42 -37.06
C LEU A 347 47.56 -39.19 -37.91
N MET A 348 47.56 -39.63 -39.17
CA MET A 348 46.37 -39.56 -40.03
C MET A 348 45.23 -40.45 -39.54
N LYS A 349 45.54 -41.65 -39.03
CA LYS A 349 44.56 -42.56 -38.43
C LYS A 349 43.85 -41.91 -37.25
N ARG A 350 44.57 -41.13 -36.42
CA ARG A 350 43.93 -40.31 -35.37
C ARG A 350 42.99 -39.27 -35.98
N ARG A 351 43.44 -38.51 -36.98
CA ARG A 351 42.66 -37.43 -37.62
C ARG A 351 41.36 -37.92 -38.25
N SER A 352 41.35 -39.13 -38.81
CA SER A 352 40.15 -39.72 -39.42
C SER A 352 39.29 -40.54 -38.46
N SER A 353 39.71 -40.70 -37.19
CA SER A 353 38.97 -41.45 -36.17
C SER A 353 38.02 -40.54 -35.35
N PRO A 354 37.11 -41.13 -34.56
CA PRO A 354 36.37 -40.43 -33.51
C PRO A 354 37.27 -39.74 -32.48
N PHE A 355 38.52 -40.17 -32.31
CA PHE A 355 39.50 -39.57 -31.38
C PHE A 355 40.24 -38.36 -31.98
N ASN A 356 39.69 -37.73 -33.02
CA ASN A 356 40.22 -36.49 -33.55
C ASN A 356 40.01 -35.33 -32.55
N ASN A 357 40.92 -34.36 -32.56
CA ASN A 357 40.93 -33.28 -31.57
C ASN A 357 39.65 -32.44 -31.57
N LYS A 358 39.04 -32.24 -32.74
CA LYS A 358 37.83 -31.42 -32.89
C LYS A 358 36.64 -32.07 -32.19
N SER A 359 36.31 -33.31 -32.52
CA SER A 359 35.15 -34.01 -31.94
C SER A 359 35.29 -34.24 -30.43
N LEU A 360 36.50 -34.54 -29.93
CA LEU A 360 36.74 -34.69 -28.50
C LEU A 360 36.50 -33.40 -27.72
N ASN A 361 36.98 -32.26 -28.24
CA ASN A 361 36.75 -30.96 -27.60
C ASN A 361 35.29 -30.51 -27.73
N GLU A 362 34.65 -30.71 -28.88
CA GLU A 362 33.23 -30.41 -29.08
C GLU A 362 32.34 -31.18 -28.08
N TRP A 363 32.65 -32.46 -27.84
CA TRP A 363 31.95 -33.24 -26.81
C TRP A 363 32.17 -32.68 -25.40
N MET A 364 33.40 -32.31 -25.05
CA MET A 364 33.67 -31.69 -23.76
C MET A 364 32.98 -30.34 -23.59
N ASP A 365 32.98 -29.48 -24.62
CA ASP A 365 32.29 -28.20 -24.61
C ASP A 365 30.78 -28.41 -24.39
N CYS A 366 30.20 -29.44 -25.02
CA CYS A 366 28.81 -29.82 -24.80
C CYS A 366 28.57 -30.25 -23.34
N LYS A 367 29.43 -31.09 -22.77
CA LYS A 367 29.27 -31.54 -21.38
C LYS A 367 29.40 -30.41 -20.36
N GLU A 368 30.34 -29.50 -20.57
CA GLU A 368 30.47 -28.28 -19.75
C GLU A 368 29.20 -27.41 -19.86
N ARG A 369 28.62 -27.28 -21.06
CA ARG A 369 27.34 -26.57 -21.28
C ARG A 369 26.15 -27.27 -20.63
N GLU A 370 26.10 -28.60 -20.64
CA GLU A 370 25.08 -29.39 -19.95
C GLU A 370 25.12 -29.13 -18.44
N ILE A 371 26.31 -29.20 -17.84
CA ILE A 371 26.56 -28.91 -16.43
C ILE A 371 26.08 -27.50 -16.08
N TYR A 372 26.44 -26.50 -16.90
CA TYR A 372 26.03 -25.11 -16.68
C TYR A 372 24.51 -24.94 -16.79
N THR A 373 23.87 -25.61 -17.75
CA THR A 373 22.42 -25.55 -17.97
C THR A 373 21.67 -26.11 -16.77
N VAL A 374 22.04 -27.30 -16.30
CA VAL A 374 21.45 -27.91 -15.10
C VAL A 374 21.69 -27.04 -13.87
N MET A 375 22.93 -26.55 -13.68
CA MET A 375 23.28 -25.65 -12.58
C MET A 375 22.43 -24.37 -12.57
N SER A 376 22.13 -23.79 -13.74
CA SER A 376 21.30 -22.60 -13.86
C SER A 376 19.86 -22.83 -13.38
N PHE A 377 19.30 -24.03 -13.61
CA PHE A 377 17.99 -24.39 -13.12
C PHE A 377 18.00 -24.71 -11.62
N THR A 378 18.95 -25.52 -11.15
CA THR A 378 19.05 -25.90 -9.73
C THR A 378 19.33 -24.69 -8.84
N ASN A 379 20.16 -23.73 -9.29
CA ASN A 379 20.41 -22.48 -8.56
C ASN A 379 19.15 -21.61 -8.38
N LYS A 380 18.15 -21.75 -9.25
CA LYS A 380 16.84 -21.08 -9.11
C LYS A 380 15.90 -21.83 -8.17
N MET A 381 16.11 -23.13 -7.97
CA MET A 381 15.31 -24.01 -7.11
C MET A 381 15.87 -24.07 -5.66
N LYS A 382 16.14 -22.90 -5.05
CA LYS A 382 16.88 -22.77 -3.77
C LYS A 382 16.29 -23.51 -2.57
N ASN A 383 14.98 -23.79 -2.59
CA ASN A 383 14.25 -24.44 -1.48
C ASN A 383 13.96 -25.92 -1.76
N THR A 384 14.75 -26.57 -2.62
CA THR A 384 14.53 -27.98 -2.99
C THR A 384 15.77 -28.83 -2.71
N GLU A 385 15.53 -30.05 -2.28
CA GLU A 385 16.60 -31.01 -2.02
C GLU A 385 16.96 -31.75 -3.31
N ILE A 386 18.24 -31.73 -3.70
CA ILE A 386 18.73 -32.45 -4.88
C ILE A 386 19.10 -33.87 -4.48
N ILE A 387 18.45 -34.84 -5.10
CA ILE A 387 18.55 -36.25 -4.77
C ILE A 387 19.44 -36.97 -5.79
N PRO A 388 20.55 -37.61 -5.36
CA PRO A 388 21.55 -38.14 -6.29
C PRO A 388 21.18 -39.49 -6.90
N SER A 389 20.23 -40.23 -6.32
CA SER A 389 19.87 -41.56 -6.81
C SER A 389 18.43 -41.93 -6.49
N GLN A 390 17.91 -42.88 -7.27
CA GLN A 390 16.53 -43.38 -7.12
C GLN A 390 16.27 -44.00 -5.72
N SER A 391 17.26 -44.64 -5.09
CA SER A 391 17.12 -45.18 -3.73
C SER A 391 16.95 -44.09 -2.67
N HIS A 392 17.65 -42.97 -2.82
CA HIS A 392 17.48 -41.81 -1.93
C HIS A 392 16.14 -41.14 -2.16
N LEU A 393 15.69 -41.07 -3.42
CA LEU A 393 14.38 -40.54 -3.76
C LEU A 393 13.26 -41.32 -3.08
N TYR A 394 13.32 -42.65 -3.12
CA TYR A 394 12.35 -43.52 -2.45
C TYR A 394 12.30 -43.27 -0.93
N LYS A 395 13.46 -43.09 -0.30
CA LYS A 395 13.55 -42.76 1.13
C LYS A 395 12.88 -41.43 1.47
N GLU A 396 13.12 -40.39 0.67
CA GLU A 396 12.57 -39.07 0.92
C GLU A 396 11.06 -38.99 0.65
N ILE A 397 10.57 -39.65 -0.42
CA ILE A 397 9.13 -39.69 -0.71
C ILE A 397 8.35 -40.39 0.41
N LEU A 398 8.88 -41.45 1.01
CA LEU A 398 8.23 -42.15 2.14
C LEU A 398 8.13 -41.32 3.43
N SER A 399 8.89 -40.23 3.53
CA SER A 399 8.97 -39.41 4.75
C SER A 399 7.99 -38.23 4.78
N ALA A 400 7.21 -38.02 3.72
CA ALA A 400 6.23 -36.94 3.60
C ALA A 400 4.89 -37.44 3.08
N GLU A 401 3.81 -36.74 3.42
CA GLU A 401 2.47 -37.03 2.90
C GLU A 401 2.42 -36.82 1.38
N HIS A 402 2.97 -35.70 0.92
CA HIS A 402 3.10 -35.38 -0.49
C HIS A 402 4.56 -35.05 -0.84
N ALA A 403 5.04 -35.54 -1.98
CA ALA A 403 6.33 -35.14 -2.54
C ALA A 403 6.16 -34.71 -3.99
N VAL A 404 6.60 -33.49 -4.31
CA VAL A 404 6.61 -32.94 -5.66
C VAL A 404 8.05 -32.89 -6.14
N CYS A 405 8.35 -33.61 -7.20
CA CYS A 405 9.70 -33.82 -7.68
C CYS A 405 9.90 -33.21 -9.07
N PHE A 406 10.85 -32.31 -9.22
CA PHE A 406 11.33 -31.89 -10.53
C PHE A 406 12.32 -32.93 -11.06
N VAL A 407 11.96 -33.60 -12.16
CA VAL A 407 12.74 -34.70 -12.72
C VAL A 407 13.40 -34.24 -14.02
N PHE A 408 14.73 -34.27 -14.07
CA PHE A 408 15.45 -34.15 -15.34
C PHE A 408 15.46 -35.50 -16.04
N THR A 409 14.75 -35.62 -17.16
CA THR A 409 14.53 -36.89 -17.84
C THR A 409 15.62 -37.27 -18.84
N SER A 410 16.44 -36.30 -19.28
CA SER A 410 17.42 -36.50 -20.36
C SER A 410 18.88 -36.64 -19.93
N LEU A 411 19.21 -36.48 -18.65
CA LEU A 411 20.62 -36.47 -18.19
C LEU A 411 21.33 -37.82 -18.37
N GLY A 412 20.61 -38.93 -18.21
CA GLY A 412 21.18 -40.28 -18.36
C GLY A 412 20.95 -40.91 -19.73
N SER A 413 20.39 -40.19 -20.70
CA SER A 413 20.19 -40.69 -22.05
C SER A 413 21.52 -41.14 -22.67
N ALA A 414 21.48 -42.26 -23.40
CA ALA A 414 22.65 -42.79 -24.09
C ALA A 414 23.14 -41.80 -25.14
N GLU A 415 24.46 -41.64 -25.25
CA GLU A 415 25.09 -40.73 -26.21
C GLU A 415 25.73 -41.51 -27.35
N PRO A 416 25.28 -41.29 -28.61
CA PRO A 416 25.82 -41.97 -29.78
C PRO A 416 27.34 -41.79 -29.90
N TYR A 417 27.86 -40.58 -29.68
CA TYR A 417 29.30 -40.32 -29.73
C TYR A 417 30.15 -41.17 -28.77
N LEU A 418 29.72 -41.35 -27.51
CA LEU A 418 30.44 -42.23 -26.57
C LEU A 418 30.42 -43.69 -27.02
N SER A 419 29.35 -44.10 -27.71
CA SER A 419 29.26 -45.44 -28.30
C SER A 419 30.21 -45.58 -29.48
N ALA A 420 30.36 -44.56 -30.32
CA ALA A 420 31.31 -44.54 -31.43
C ALA A 420 32.77 -44.66 -30.95
N LEU A 421 33.16 -43.92 -29.89
CA LEU A 421 34.49 -44.04 -29.26
C LEU A 421 34.73 -45.48 -28.75
N SER A 422 33.75 -46.06 -28.05
CA SER A 422 33.84 -47.41 -27.51
C SER A 422 33.93 -48.48 -28.60
N ASN A 423 33.20 -48.32 -29.71
CA ASN A 423 33.20 -49.26 -30.83
C ASN A 423 34.52 -49.22 -31.60
N TYR A 424 35.11 -48.03 -31.73
CA TYR A 424 36.42 -47.86 -32.36
C TYR A 424 37.52 -48.58 -31.56
N LEU A 425 37.57 -48.40 -30.23
CA LEU A 425 38.54 -49.09 -29.35
C LEU A 425 38.40 -50.62 -29.39
N ARG A 426 37.17 -51.14 -29.51
CA ARG A 426 36.90 -52.58 -29.60
C ARG A 426 37.24 -53.21 -30.95
N GLY A 427 37.60 -52.40 -31.97
CA GLY A 427 37.89 -52.90 -33.31
C GLY A 427 36.67 -53.48 -34.05
N THR A 428 35.46 -53.14 -33.62
CA THR A 428 34.20 -53.64 -34.22
C THR A 428 33.75 -52.85 -35.44
N THR A 429 34.46 -51.77 -35.80
CA THR A 429 34.16 -50.95 -36.97
C THR A 429 34.87 -51.49 -38.22
N LYS A 430 34.09 -51.79 -39.27
CA LYS A 430 34.64 -52.12 -40.60
C LYS A 430 35.07 -50.82 -41.29
N PRO A 431 36.28 -50.73 -41.87
CA PRO A 431 36.75 -49.51 -42.54
C PRO A 431 35.96 -49.07 -43.79
N ASP A 432 35.15 -49.97 -44.38
CA ASP A 432 34.58 -49.81 -45.73
C ASP A 432 33.03 -49.79 -45.78
N ASP A 433 32.31 -49.53 -44.68
CA ASP A 433 30.85 -49.36 -44.74
C ASP A 433 30.48 -47.91 -45.13
N PRO A 434 29.89 -47.65 -46.31
CA PRO A 434 29.58 -46.30 -46.77
C PRO A 434 28.48 -45.59 -45.96
N GLN A 435 27.81 -46.29 -45.02
CA GLN A 435 26.80 -45.71 -44.13
C GLN A 435 27.33 -45.24 -42.77
N ASP A 436 28.61 -45.47 -42.43
CA ASP A 436 29.19 -45.00 -41.16
C ASP A 436 30.33 -43.99 -41.38
N PRO A 437 30.06 -42.79 -41.93
CA PRO A 437 30.99 -41.70 -41.72
C PRO A 437 30.92 -41.33 -40.24
N TYR A 438 32.07 -41.26 -39.58
CA TYR A 438 32.26 -40.76 -38.20
C TYR A 438 31.83 -39.28 -37.99
N THR A 439 30.85 -38.79 -38.75
CA THR A 439 30.20 -37.48 -38.68
C THR A 439 29.01 -37.55 -37.72
N HIS A 440 29.29 -37.88 -36.46
CA HIS A 440 28.36 -37.54 -35.39
C HIS A 440 28.42 -36.03 -35.18
N ASP A 441 27.31 -35.33 -35.42
CA ASP A 441 27.17 -33.93 -35.02
C ASP A 441 26.92 -33.92 -33.51
N VAL A 442 28.02 -33.97 -32.76
CA VAL A 442 28.04 -34.10 -31.30
C VAL A 442 27.19 -33.03 -30.63
N GLU A 443 27.12 -31.83 -31.21
CA GLU A 443 26.32 -30.73 -30.70
C GLU A 443 24.82 -30.97 -30.92
N ARG A 444 24.39 -31.35 -32.13
CA ARG A 444 22.97 -31.63 -32.42
C ARG A 444 22.40 -32.82 -31.65
N GLU A 445 23.25 -33.74 -31.18
CA GLU A 445 22.84 -34.88 -30.37
C GLU A 445 22.44 -34.49 -28.93
N GLN A 446 22.78 -33.28 -28.46
CA GLN A 446 22.53 -32.87 -27.09
C GLN A 446 21.08 -32.42 -26.88
N TRP A 447 20.43 -32.92 -25.84
CA TRP A 447 19.00 -32.69 -25.58
C TRP A 447 18.63 -31.21 -25.43
N TYR A 448 19.52 -30.37 -24.90
CA TYR A 448 19.29 -28.94 -24.67
C TYR A 448 19.45 -28.07 -25.92
N THR A 449 19.90 -28.62 -27.06
CA THR A 449 19.95 -27.87 -28.32
C THR A 449 18.59 -27.74 -29.00
N SER A 450 17.65 -28.65 -28.67
CA SER A 450 16.26 -28.50 -29.10
C SER A 450 15.60 -27.35 -28.35
N LYS A 451 15.15 -26.35 -29.12
CA LYS A 451 14.40 -25.21 -28.58
C LYS A 451 13.14 -25.66 -27.84
N GLU A 452 12.45 -26.66 -28.39
CA GLU A 452 11.23 -27.21 -27.78
C GLU A 452 11.52 -27.80 -26.40
N VAL A 453 12.56 -28.63 -26.30
CA VAL A 453 12.97 -29.25 -25.02
C VAL A 453 13.42 -28.18 -24.02
N ALA A 454 14.19 -27.19 -24.45
CA ALA A 454 14.65 -26.10 -23.60
C ALA A 454 13.48 -25.22 -23.09
N ASP A 455 12.47 -24.97 -23.93
CA ASP A 455 11.28 -24.21 -23.56
C ASP A 455 10.39 -25.02 -22.60
N THR A 456 10.24 -26.34 -22.80
CA THR A 456 9.55 -27.24 -21.85
C THR A 456 10.20 -27.20 -20.47
N ILE A 457 11.52 -27.40 -20.38
CA ILE A 457 12.22 -27.38 -19.08
C ILE A 457 12.09 -26.02 -18.40
N ARG A 458 12.21 -24.93 -19.17
CA ARG A 458 12.06 -23.58 -18.60
C ARG A 458 10.64 -23.36 -18.06
N HIS A 459 9.64 -23.87 -18.77
CA HIS A 459 8.25 -23.75 -18.39
C HIS A 459 7.94 -24.56 -17.12
N GLU A 460 8.28 -25.85 -17.10
CA GLU A 460 8.07 -26.72 -15.96
C GLU A 460 8.88 -26.27 -14.74
N ALA A 461 10.14 -25.87 -14.93
CA ALA A 461 10.95 -25.33 -13.83
C ALA A 461 10.31 -24.09 -13.23
N LYS A 462 9.70 -23.22 -14.05
CA LYS A 462 8.97 -22.06 -13.57
C LYS A 462 7.74 -22.47 -12.75
N LEU A 463 6.90 -23.36 -13.27
CA LEU A 463 5.73 -23.86 -12.53
C LEU A 463 6.13 -24.49 -11.20
N PHE A 464 7.18 -25.32 -11.21
CA PHE A 464 7.71 -25.97 -10.01
C PHE A 464 8.27 -24.96 -8.98
N ILE A 465 9.05 -23.98 -9.41
CA ILE A 465 9.60 -22.94 -8.52
C ILE A 465 8.48 -22.08 -7.93
N ASP A 466 7.54 -21.62 -8.76
CA ASP A 466 6.43 -20.78 -8.32
C ASP A 466 5.54 -21.54 -7.31
N PHE A 467 5.30 -22.83 -7.55
CA PHE A 467 4.55 -23.70 -6.64
C PHE A 467 5.32 -24.03 -5.36
N THR A 468 6.63 -24.24 -5.43
CA THR A 468 7.50 -24.43 -4.26
C THR A 468 7.46 -23.20 -3.34
N GLU A 469 7.62 -22.00 -3.91
CA GLU A 469 7.61 -20.75 -3.14
C GLU A 469 6.23 -20.48 -2.52
N ALA A 470 5.14 -20.78 -3.24
CA ALA A 470 3.78 -20.64 -2.73
C ALA A 470 3.48 -21.57 -1.53
N ASN A 471 4.21 -22.67 -1.39
CA ASN A 471 4.03 -23.69 -0.34
C ASN A 471 5.22 -23.81 0.62
N LYS A 472 6.14 -22.85 0.66
CA LYS A 472 7.36 -22.93 1.49
C LYS A 472 7.12 -23.13 3.00
N GLU A 473 5.96 -22.70 3.49
CA GLU A 473 5.56 -22.84 4.89
C GLU A 473 4.80 -24.16 5.18
N ASN A 474 4.41 -24.90 4.13
CA ASN A 474 3.66 -26.14 4.25
C ASN A 474 4.60 -27.32 4.50
N LYS A 475 4.67 -27.78 5.75
CA LYS A 475 5.53 -28.91 6.18
C LYS A 475 5.06 -30.28 5.69
N ASN A 476 3.87 -30.40 5.12
CA ASN A 476 3.33 -31.67 4.63
C ASN A 476 3.79 -31.99 3.18
N ILE A 477 4.41 -31.03 2.50
CA ILE A 477 4.91 -31.18 1.13
C ILE A 477 6.44 -31.13 1.13
N LYS A 478 7.08 -32.12 0.52
CA LYS A 478 8.50 -32.08 0.19
C LYS A 478 8.72 -31.74 -1.28
N PHE A 479 9.65 -30.82 -1.54
CA PHE A 479 10.07 -30.43 -2.88
C PHE A 479 11.46 -30.99 -3.18
N LEU A 480 11.54 -31.87 -4.18
CA LEU A 480 12.76 -32.62 -4.51
C LEU A 480 13.16 -32.36 -5.96
N THR A 481 14.45 -32.46 -6.27
CA THR A 481 14.98 -32.39 -7.64
C THR A 481 15.84 -33.62 -7.91
N VAL A 482 15.63 -34.32 -9.02
CA VAL A 482 16.32 -35.59 -9.31
C VAL A 482 16.56 -35.78 -10.79
N GLY A 483 17.61 -36.52 -11.16
CA GLY A 483 17.78 -37.04 -12.52
C GLY A 483 17.24 -38.47 -12.62
N LEU A 484 16.21 -38.72 -13.44
CA LEU A 484 15.71 -40.06 -13.74
C LEU A 484 15.53 -40.16 -15.24
N THR A 485 16.20 -41.10 -15.90
CA THR A 485 16.17 -41.14 -17.37
C THR A 485 14.84 -41.68 -17.88
N ASP A 486 14.20 -40.94 -18.79
CA ASP A 486 13.05 -41.40 -19.54
C ASP A 486 13.26 -41.12 -21.03
N GLU A 487 13.24 -42.18 -21.84
CA GLU A 487 13.42 -42.09 -23.29
C GLU A 487 12.16 -41.60 -24.02
N LYS A 488 10.98 -41.73 -23.39
CA LYS A 488 9.70 -41.31 -23.98
C LYS A 488 9.48 -39.81 -23.82
N GLN A 489 9.89 -39.25 -22.68
CA GLN A 489 9.72 -37.83 -22.35
C GLN A 489 11.09 -37.15 -22.25
N LYS A 490 11.44 -36.35 -23.27
CA LYS A 490 12.69 -35.60 -23.28
C LYS A 490 12.57 -34.27 -22.55
N GLY A 491 13.64 -33.88 -21.85
CA GLY A 491 13.75 -32.64 -21.08
C GLY A 491 13.57 -32.85 -19.59
N SER A 492 12.38 -32.49 -19.10
CA SER A 492 11.99 -32.65 -17.71
C SER A 492 10.53 -33.09 -17.59
N SER A 493 10.15 -33.36 -16.35
CA SER A 493 8.76 -33.57 -15.92
C SER A 493 8.63 -33.20 -14.44
N ILE A 494 7.41 -32.98 -13.97
CA ILE A 494 7.12 -32.81 -12.54
C ILE A 494 6.32 -34.03 -12.08
N HIS A 495 6.90 -34.80 -11.17
CA HIS A 495 6.24 -35.98 -10.61
C HIS A 495 5.58 -35.63 -9.27
N LEU A 496 4.37 -36.13 -9.06
CA LEU A 496 3.66 -36.06 -7.80
C LEU A 496 3.56 -37.43 -7.17
N TYR A 497 3.98 -37.52 -5.91
CA TYR A 497 3.84 -38.70 -5.09
C TYR A 497 2.98 -38.40 -3.87
N LYS A 498 2.22 -39.40 -3.42
CA LYS A 498 1.42 -39.37 -2.21
C LYS A 498 1.67 -40.64 -1.40
N ASP A 499 2.01 -40.50 -0.13
CA ASP A 499 2.24 -41.60 0.81
C ASP A 499 3.23 -42.66 0.28
N GLY A 500 4.27 -42.26 -0.46
CA GLY A 500 5.24 -43.20 -1.06
C GLY A 500 4.93 -43.65 -2.49
N PHE A 501 3.73 -43.39 -3.03
CA PHE A 501 3.28 -43.92 -4.31
C PHE A 501 3.17 -42.83 -5.38
N SER A 502 3.52 -43.17 -6.63
CA SER A 502 3.40 -42.25 -7.78
C SER A 502 1.92 -42.00 -8.08
N VAL A 503 1.52 -40.73 -8.10
CA VAL A 503 0.16 -40.27 -8.44
C VAL A 503 0.12 -39.77 -9.87
N SER A 504 1.11 -38.99 -10.27
CA SER A 504 1.27 -38.48 -11.64
C SER A 504 2.74 -38.29 -11.97
N GLU A 505 3.15 -38.73 -13.15
CA GLU A 505 4.49 -38.49 -13.72
C GLU A 505 4.53 -37.19 -14.55
N ASN A 506 3.38 -36.55 -14.74
CA ASN A 506 3.19 -35.30 -15.49
C ASN A 506 2.24 -34.38 -14.73
N PHE A 507 2.54 -34.13 -13.46
CA PHE A 507 1.78 -33.19 -12.66
C PHE A 507 2.03 -31.77 -13.15
N GLU A 508 0.96 -31.03 -13.46
CA GLU A 508 1.07 -29.62 -13.86
C GLU A 508 0.57 -28.73 -12.70
N PRO A 509 1.47 -28.16 -11.86
CA PRO A 509 1.05 -27.24 -10.81
C PRO A 509 0.35 -26.03 -11.42
N PRO A 510 -0.72 -25.51 -10.80
CA PRO A 510 -1.44 -24.38 -11.35
C PRO A 510 -0.54 -23.15 -11.41
N SER A 511 -0.53 -22.47 -12.55
CA SER A 511 0.06 -21.13 -12.63
C SER A 511 -0.76 -20.14 -11.81
N LYS A 512 -0.32 -18.88 -11.73
CA LYS A 512 -1.16 -17.84 -11.11
C LYS A 512 -2.49 -17.72 -11.87
N PRO A 513 -3.61 -17.39 -11.18
CA PRO A 513 -4.87 -17.05 -11.86
C PRO A 513 -4.62 -15.98 -12.94
N GLU A 514 -5.26 -16.09 -14.10
CA GLU A 514 -4.94 -15.22 -15.24
C GLU A 514 -5.34 -13.76 -14.97
N THR A 515 -6.56 -13.55 -14.48
CA THR A 515 -7.07 -12.25 -14.05
C THR A 515 -7.89 -12.38 -12.77
N VAL A 516 -7.81 -11.35 -11.93
CA VAL A 516 -8.67 -11.21 -10.74
C VAL A 516 -9.25 -9.80 -10.82
N THR A 517 -10.54 -9.71 -11.12
CA THR A 517 -11.23 -8.44 -11.35
C THR A 517 -12.35 -8.24 -10.35
N VAL A 518 -12.56 -7.00 -9.93
CA VAL A 518 -13.70 -6.66 -9.08
C VAL A 518 -14.99 -6.71 -9.89
N ARG A 519 -15.95 -7.52 -9.43
CA ARG A 519 -17.30 -7.61 -10.01
C ARG A 519 -18.26 -6.66 -9.31
N ASP A 520 -18.24 -6.62 -7.98
CA ASP A 520 -19.11 -5.76 -7.18
C ASP A 520 -18.42 -5.30 -5.89
N ILE A 521 -18.77 -4.10 -5.44
CA ILE A 521 -18.24 -3.47 -4.22
C ILE A 521 -19.42 -3.09 -3.34
N ASN A 522 -19.34 -3.48 -2.07
CA ASN A 522 -20.28 -3.11 -1.02
C ASN A 522 -19.53 -2.40 0.13
N HIS A 523 -20.26 -1.96 1.15
CA HIS A 523 -19.68 -1.34 2.35
C HIS A 523 -18.88 -2.33 3.21
N ASN A 524 -19.31 -3.59 3.25
CA ASN A 524 -18.71 -4.64 4.07
C ASN A 524 -18.21 -5.86 3.28
N SER A 525 -18.26 -5.81 1.95
CA SER A 525 -17.84 -6.94 1.12
C SER A 525 -17.37 -6.50 -0.26
N VAL A 526 -16.45 -7.27 -0.85
CA VAL A 526 -16.04 -7.13 -2.25
C VAL A 526 -16.18 -8.48 -2.94
N THR A 527 -16.84 -8.51 -4.10
CA THR A 527 -16.97 -9.71 -4.93
C THR A 527 -15.97 -9.65 -6.07
N LEU A 528 -15.10 -10.66 -6.13
CA LEU A 528 -14.08 -10.84 -7.16
C LEU A 528 -14.52 -11.91 -8.15
N LYS A 529 -14.24 -11.67 -9.43
CA LYS A 529 -14.31 -12.65 -10.50
C LYS A 529 -12.89 -13.08 -10.89
N ILE A 530 -12.68 -14.39 -10.93
CA ILE A 530 -11.36 -15.02 -11.10
C ILE A 530 -11.39 -15.80 -12.42
N SER A 531 -10.46 -15.49 -13.32
CA SER A 531 -10.20 -16.35 -14.47
C SER A 531 -9.23 -17.46 -14.06
N PRO A 532 -9.51 -18.73 -14.42
CA PRO A 532 -8.62 -19.83 -14.12
C PRO A 532 -7.17 -19.59 -14.58
N PRO A 533 -6.19 -20.20 -13.90
CA PRO A 533 -4.83 -20.32 -14.40
C PRO A 533 -4.76 -20.87 -15.82
N ARG A 534 -3.79 -20.39 -16.60
CA ARG A 534 -3.54 -20.89 -17.95
C ARG A 534 -3.02 -22.34 -17.97
N PHE A 535 -2.29 -22.74 -16.93
CA PHE A 535 -1.67 -24.06 -16.78
C PHE A 535 -2.10 -24.67 -15.45
N GLY A 536 -2.28 -26.00 -15.40
CA GLY A 536 -2.68 -26.75 -14.22
C GLY A 536 -4.12 -26.48 -13.73
N ALA A 537 -5.00 -26.03 -14.62
CA ALA A 537 -6.39 -25.67 -14.26
C ALA A 537 -7.22 -26.89 -13.85
N GLU A 538 -6.95 -28.04 -14.45
CA GLU A 538 -7.57 -29.33 -14.17
C GLU A 538 -7.25 -29.89 -12.78
N ASN A 539 -6.17 -29.40 -12.14
CA ASN A 539 -5.74 -29.81 -10.81
C ASN A 539 -6.37 -28.96 -9.69
N ILE A 540 -7.18 -27.95 -10.03
CA ILE A 540 -7.75 -26.98 -9.09
C ILE A 540 -8.98 -27.56 -8.37
N THR A 541 -8.98 -27.46 -7.04
CA THR A 541 -10.10 -27.85 -6.16
C THR A 541 -10.89 -26.66 -5.64
N SER A 542 -10.24 -25.50 -5.47
CA SER A 542 -10.85 -24.24 -5.00
C SER A 542 -9.95 -23.04 -5.27
N TYR A 543 -10.45 -21.83 -5.05
CA TYR A 543 -9.70 -20.57 -5.04
C TYR A 543 -9.67 -20.01 -3.63
N CYS A 544 -8.50 -19.51 -3.22
CA CYS A 544 -8.29 -18.85 -1.94
C CYS A 544 -8.01 -17.36 -2.18
N VAL A 545 -8.89 -16.48 -1.70
CA VAL A 545 -8.70 -15.03 -1.72
C VAL A 545 -8.22 -14.54 -0.36
N GLU A 546 -7.16 -13.75 -0.39
CA GLU A 546 -6.59 -13.08 0.77
C GLU A 546 -6.79 -11.55 0.63
N SER A 547 -7.15 -10.87 1.72
CA SER A 547 -7.27 -9.40 1.77
C SER A 547 -6.36 -8.78 2.83
N CYS A 548 -5.96 -7.54 2.59
CA CYS A 548 -5.14 -6.71 3.47
C CYS A 548 -5.59 -5.26 3.38
N VAL A 549 -5.61 -4.52 4.49
CA VAL A 549 -5.84 -3.06 4.46
C VAL A 549 -4.66 -2.40 3.76
N SER A 550 -4.92 -1.44 2.87
CA SER A 550 -3.90 -0.74 2.10
C SER A 550 -2.95 0.02 3.03
N GLY A 551 -1.67 -0.34 3.01
CA GLY A 551 -0.63 0.27 3.85
C GLY A 551 -0.31 -0.46 5.17
N GLU A 552 -1.05 -1.52 5.51
CA GLU A 552 -0.73 -2.41 6.63
C GLU A 552 0.06 -3.64 6.18
N ASP A 553 0.91 -4.17 7.07
CA ASP A 553 1.67 -5.40 6.83
C ASP A 553 0.93 -6.62 7.36
N GLY A 554 0.51 -7.52 6.47
CA GLY A 554 -0.02 -8.85 6.80
C GLY A 554 -1.40 -9.14 6.21
N TRP A 555 -1.53 -10.28 5.53
CA TRP A 555 -2.79 -10.75 4.94
C TRP A 555 -3.66 -11.36 6.05
N GLN A 556 -4.85 -10.80 6.29
CA GLN A 556 -5.64 -11.10 7.50
C GLN A 556 -6.83 -12.05 7.24
N GLN A 557 -7.47 -11.95 6.08
CA GLN A 557 -8.73 -12.65 5.81
C GLN A 557 -8.59 -13.63 4.65
N LYS A 558 -8.91 -14.91 4.89
CA LYS A 558 -8.82 -16.00 3.90
C LYS A 558 -10.22 -16.51 3.56
N THR A 559 -10.65 -16.37 2.31
CA THR A 559 -11.94 -16.92 1.82
C THR A 559 -11.67 -17.99 0.76
N GLU A 560 -12.21 -19.19 0.95
CA GLU A 560 -12.10 -20.28 -0.03
C GLU A 560 -13.44 -20.53 -0.74
N SER A 561 -13.41 -20.65 -2.07
CA SER A 561 -14.59 -21.02 -2.86
C SER A 561 -14.25 -22.01 -3.97
N LYS A 562 -15.23 -22.84 -4.35
CA LYS A 562 -15.13 -23.72 -5.53
C LYS A 562 -15.60 -23.05 -6.82
N THR A 563 -16.16 -21.84 -6.72
CA THR A 563 -16.63 -21.04 -7.85
C THR A 563 -15.57 -20.02 -8.28
N GLU A 564 -15.60 -19.62 -9.54
CA GLU A 564 -14.79 -18.53 -10.11
C GLU A 564 -15.23 -17.14 -9.63
N GLU A 565 -16.21 -17.07 -8.73
CA GLU A 565 -16.67 -15.85 -8.09
C GLU A 565 -16.58 -16.03 -6.57
N VAL A 566 -15.87 -15.11 -5.92
CA VAL A 566 -15.60 -15.14 -4.48
C VAL A 566 -16.01 -13.81 -3.87
N THR A 567 -16.89 -13.85 -2.87
CA THR A 567 -17.25 -12.68 -2.07
C THR A 567 -16.45 -12.70 -0.77
N VAL A 568 -15.59 -11.70 -0.58
CA VAL A 568 -14.90 -11.46 0.69
C VAL A 568 -15.80 -10.56 1.53
N SER A 569 -16.30 -11.07 2.65
CA SER A 569 -17.24 -10.39 3.57
C SER A 569 -16.51 -9.71 4.74
N ASP A 570 -17.23 -9.20 5.74
CA ASP A 570 -16.69 -8.67 7.00
C ASP A 570 -15.61 -7.56 6.86
N LEU A 571 -15.64 -6.82 5.75
CA LEU A 571 -14.77 -5.67 5.51
C LEU A 571 -15.31 -4.43 6.22
N SER A 572 -14.44 -3.47 6.51
CA SER A 572 -14.84 -2.18 7.10
C SER A 572 -15.29 -1.18 6.03
N PRO A 573 -16.37 -0.40 6.27
CA PRO A 573 -16.80 0.67 5.35
C PRO A 573 -15.75 1.78 5.19
N ASN A 574 -15.76 2.44 4.02
CA ASN A 574 -14.84 3.55 3.66
C ASN A 574 -13.35 3.20 3.78
N THR A 575 -12.96 1.93 3.67
CA THR A 575 -11.58 1.46 3.86
C THR A 575 -11.00 0.91 2.56
N GLU A 576 -9.72 1.21 2.30
CA GLU A 576 -9.01 0.68 1.13
C GLU A 576 -8.39 -0.68 1.42
N TYR A 577 -8.66 -1.65 0.55
CA TYR A 577 -8.13 -3.01 0.65
C TYR A 577 -7.36 -3.40 -0.61
N VAL A 578 -6.36 -4.24 -0.42
CA VAL A 578 -5.66 -4.95 -1.48
C VAL A 578 -6.06 -6.42 -1.42
N PHE A 579 -6.36 -7.02 -2.58
CA PHE A 579 -6.81 -8.40 -2.70
C PHE A 579 -5.85 -9.22 -3.56
N ARG A 580 -5.55 -10.45 -3.15
CA ARG A 580 -4.87 -11.44 -3.98
C ARG A 580 -5.60 -12.77 -3.96
N CYS A 581 -5.52 -13.51 -5.06
CA CYS A 581 -6.15 -14.81 -5.21
C CYS A 581 -5.11 -15.87 -5.58
N ARG A 582 -5.23 -17.06 -5.01
CA ARG A 582 -4.43 -18.25 -5.30
C ARG A 582 -5.35 -19.38 -5.74
N ALA A 583 -4.91 -20.18 -6.71
CA ALA A 583 -5.54 -21.47 -7.00
C ALA A 583 -5.12 -22.49 -5.94
N VAL A 584 -6.02 -23.37 -5.51
CA VAL A 584 -5.78 -24.43 -4.53
C VAL A 584 -5.96 -25.77 -5.24
N THR A 585 -5.04 -26.70 -5.00
CA THR A 585 -5.10 -28.09 -5.50
C THR A 585 -5.28 -29.06 -4.33
N SER A 586 -5.45 -30.35 -4.63
CA SER A 586 -5.47 -31.42 -3.62
C SER A 586 -4.15 -31.55 -2.83
N VAL A 587 -3.06 -30.97 -3.33
CA VAL A 587 -1.71 -31.07 -2.75
C VAL A 587 -1.31 -29.79 -2.02
N GLY A 588 -1.53 -28.63 -2.64
CA GLY A 588 -1.08 -27.34 -2.15
C GLY A 588 -1.62 -26.16 -2.96
N VAL A 589 -1.11 -24.96 -2.70
CA VAL A 589 -1.59 -23.72 -3.34
C VAL A 589 -0.65 -23.25 -4.45
N GLY A 590 -1.21 -22.70 -5.53
CA GLY A 590 -0.46 -22.03 -6.59
C GLY A 590 -0.04 -20.60 -6.19
N PRO A 591 0.78 -19.94 -7.03
CA PRO A 591 1.18 -18.56 -6.83
C PRO A 591 -0.02 -17.61 -6.91
N SER A 592 0.05 -16.49 -6.19
CA SER A 592 -1.03 -15.51 -6.14
C SER A 592 -1.03 -14.54 -7.32
N ASN A 593 -2.22 -14.12 -7.78
CA ASN A 593 -2.40 -12.92 -8.60
C ASN A 593 -3.15 -11.85 -7.80
N GLN A 594 -2.67 -10.61 -7.85
CA GLN A 594 -3.23 -9.50 -7.10
C GLN A 594 -4.18 -8.68 -7.99
N VAL A 595 -5.26 -8.17 -7.41
CA VAL A 595 -6.11 -7.17 -8.07
C VAL A 595 -5.27 -5.90 -8.29
N SER A 596 -5.42 -5.29 -9.47
CA SER A 596 -4.72 -4.05 -9.80
C SER A 596 -5.22 -2.89 -8.93
N GLY A 597 -4.32 -2.32 -8.10
CA GLY A 597 -4.62 -1.19 -7.22
C GLY A 597 -5.33 -1.59 -5.91
N SER A 598 -5.59 -0.59 -5.06
CA SER A 598 -6.45 -0.75 -3.89
C SER A 598 -7.92 -0.55 -4.28
N ILE A 599 -8.80 -1.29 -3.61
CA ILE A 599 -10.25 -1.20 -3.78
C ILE A 599 -10.83 -0.63 -2.50
N LYS A 600 -11.51 0.50 -2.62
CA LYS A 600 -12.17 1.16 -1.49
C LYS A 600 -13.59 0.64 -1.34
N THR A 601 -13.94 0.15 -0.15
CA THR A 601 -15.33 -0.23 0.19
C THR A 601 -16.23 1.01 0.21
N LEU A 602 -17.54 0.79 0.02
CA LEU A 602 -18.51 1.89 0.04
C LEU A 602 -18.57 2.57 1.43
N PRO A 603 -18.94 3.86 1.48
CA PRO A 603 -18.82 4.66 2.70
C PRO A 603 -19.78 4.23 3.83
N CYS A 604 -20.93 3.66 3.50
CA CYS A 604 -21.92 3.20 4.47
C CYS A 604 -22.84 2.14 3.85
N SER A 605 -23.56 1.42 4.72
CA SER A 605 -24.65 0.55 4.30
C SER A 605 -25.76 1.34 3.59
N PRO A 606 -26.61 0.71 2.77
CA PRO A 606 -27.81 1.36 2.26
C PRO A 606 -28.67 1.94 3.41
N PRO A 607 -29.40 3.04 3.17
CA PRO A 607 -30.48 3.46 4.07
C PRO A 607 -31.51 2.34 4.27
N GLY A 608 -32.23 2.40 5.40
CA GLY A 608 -33.35 1.49 5.65
C GLY A 608 -34.44 1.60 4.58
N LYS A 609 -35.32 0.60 4.53
CA LYS A 609 -36.43 0.57 3.57
C LYS A 609 -37.27 1.85 3.70
N PRO A 610 -37.51 2.61 2.61
CA PRO A 610 -38.32 3.81 2.65
C PRO A 610 -39.76 3.51 3.11
N GLN A 611 -40.29 4.31 4.02
CA GLN A 611 -41.68 4.36 4.40
C GLN A 611 -42.35 5.49 3.62
N VAL A 612 -43.47 5.18 2.96
CA VAL A 612 -44.15 6.10 2.04
C VAL A 612 -45.60 6.30 2.46
N GLU A 613 -46.01 7.56 2.57
CA GLU A 613 -47.38 7.96 2.88
C GLU A 613 -47.94 8.80 1.72
N PRO A 614 -48.84 8.23 0.90
CA PRO A 614 -49.37 8.93 -0.26
C PRO A 614 -50.49 9.91 0.10
N GLN A 615 -50.45 11.08 -0.54
CA GLN A 615 -51.51 12.09 -0.62
C GLN A 615 -52.00 12.19 -2.08
N SER A 616 -52.88 13.15 -2.38
CA SER A 616 -53.47 13.26 -3.72
C SER A 616 -52.51 13.79 -4.79
N ALA A 617 -51.63 14.73 -4.45
CA ALA A 617 -50.65 15.29 -5.38
C ALA A 617 -49.21 15.20 -4.84
N GLU A 618 -49.01 14.47 -3.74
CA GLU A 618 -47.73 14.40 -3.04
C GLU A 618 -47.54 13.05 -2.36
N VAL A 619 -46.28 12.71 -2.03
CA VAL A 619 -45.94 11.55 -1.21
C VAL A 619 -44.93 11.97 -0.15
N SER A 620 -45.22 11.69 1.12
CA SER A 620 -44.24 11.82 2.20
C SER A 620 -43.40 10.56 2.27
N VAL A 621 -42.07 10.70 2.25
CA VAL A 621 -41.12 9.59 2.26
C VAL A 621 -40.19 9.77 3.46
N SER A 622 -40.05 8.74 4.29
CA SER A 622 -39.08 8.68 5.39
C SER A 622 -38.27 7.38 5.35
N TRP A 623 -37.09 7.33 5.96
CA TRP A 623 -36.24 6.13 6.00
C TRP A 623 -35.41 6.09 7.28
N GLU A 624 -34.86 4.91 7.58
CA GLU A 624 -33.89 4.78 8.66
C GLU A 624 -32.48 5.08 8.16
N LYS A 625 -31.65 5.67 9.04
CA LYS A 625 -30.23 5.91 8.75
C LYS A 625 -29.49 4.59 8.47
N PRO A 626 -28.40 4.61 7.67
CA PRO A 626 -27.51 3.46 7.53
C PRO A 626 -27.10 2.88 8.88
N SER A 627 -27.13 1.55 9.00
CA SER A 627 -26.70 0.83 10.20
C SER A 627 -25.19 0.88 10.40
N GLU A 628 -24.43 0.87 9.31
CA GLU A 628 -22.97 0.93 9.30
C GLU A 628 -22.49 2.15 8.54
N VAL A 629 -21.65 2.96 9.17
CA VAL A 629 -21.09 4.19 8.59
C VAL A 629 -19.59 4.18 8.82
N GLY A 630 -18.82 4.39 7.76
CA GLY A 630 -17.37 4.45 7.81
C GLY A 630 -16.86 5.68 8.58
N PRO A 631 -15.58 5.66 8.99
CA PRO A 631 -14.97 6.78 9.67
C PRO A 631 -15.02 8.06 8.80
N ASP A 632 -15.26 9.20 9.45
CA ASP A 632 -15.30 10.55 8.86
C ASP A 632 -16.29 10.74 7.70
N VAL A 633 -17.36 9.93 7.66
CA VAL A 633 -18.43 10.04 6.65
C VAL A 633 -19.56 10.95 7.14
N SER A 634 -19.78 12.05 6.42
CA SER A 634 -20.98 12.89 6.57
C SER A 634 -22.12 12.33 5.73
N LEU A 635 -23.34 12.28 6.28
CA LEU A 635 -24.51 11.73 5.59
C LEU A 635 -25.40 12.83 5.04
N SER A 636 -25.68 12.73 3.74
CA SER A 636 -26.85 13.35 3.10
C SER A 636 -27.55 12.30 2.24
N TYR A 637 -28.76 12.58 1.77
CA TYR A 637 -29.58 11.60 1.09
C TYR A 637 -30.02 12.09 -0.28
N ILE A 638 -29.91 11.22 -1.28
CA ILE A 638 -30.53 11.40 -2.59
C ILE A 638 -31.76 10.51 -2.63
N VAL A 639 -32.93 11.13 -2.72
CA VAL A 639 -34.21 10.45 -2.94
C VAL A 639 -34.50 10.45 -4.43
N GLU A 640 -34.62 9.27 -5.00
CA GLU A 640 -34.95 9.09 -6.41
C GLU A 640 -36.38 8.58 -6.53
N TYR A 641 -37.17 9.18 -7.41
CA TYR A 641 -38.52 8.74 -7.72
C TYR A 641 -38.83 8.80 -9.20
N ALA A 642 -39.66 7.87 -9.68
CA ALA A 642 -40.11 7.82 -11.07
C ALA A 642 -41.58 7.42 -11.14
N GLN A 643 -42.30 7.91 -12.14
CA GLN A 643 -43.65 7.41 -12.45
C GLN A 643 -43.53 6.00 -13.01
N ARG A 644 -44.37 5.08 -12.51
CA ARG A 644 -44.39 3.70 -13.00
C ARG A 644 -45.38 3.56 -14.14
N ASP A 645 -44.91 3.02 -15.26
CA ASP A 645 -45.75 2.47 -16.34
C ASP A 645 -45.45 0.97 -16.42
N ASP A 646 -46.46 0.13 -16.31
CA ASP A 646 -46.35 -1.34 -16.29
C ASP A 646 -45.65 -1.92 -17.53
N LYS A 647 -45.49 -1.13 -18.61
CA LYS A 647 -44.85 -1.55 -19.86
C LYS A 647 -43.34 -1.27 -19.92
N VAL A 648 -42.77 -0.60 -18.92
CA VAL A 648 -41.35 -0.16 -18.91
C VAL A 648 -40.57 -0.97 -17.89
N LYS A 649 -39.40 -1.50 -18.29
CA LYS A 649 -38.49 -2.20 -17.36
C LYS A 649 -37.87 -1.19 -16.37
N GLU A 650 -37.54 -1.63 -15.16
CA GLU A 650 -36.97 -0.76 -14.12
C GLU A 650 -35.69 -0.02 -14.57
N GLU A 651 -34.92 -0.64 -15.47
CA GLU A 651 -33.68 -0.10 -16.06
C GLU A 651 -33.92 1.14 -16.93
N ASP A 652 -35.13 1.30 -17.49
CA ASP A 652 -35.50 2.37 -18.42
C ASP A 652 -36.32 3.50 -17.75
N LEU A 653 -36.54 3.43 -16.44
CA LEU A 653 -37.30 4.44 -15.69
C LEU A 653 -36.55 5.76 -15.61
N GLN A 654 -37.24 6.87 -15.91
CA GLN A 654 -36.69 8.22 -15.79
C GLN A 654 -36.78 8.71 -14.34
N TRP A 655 -35.71 8.49 -13.58
CA TRP A 655 -35.60 8.90 -12.18
C TRP A 655 -35.43 10.42 -12.03
N LYS A 656 -36.34 11.05 -11.29
CA LYS A 656 -36.18 12.39 -10.74
C LYS A 656 -35.48 12.30 -9.40
N GLN A 657 -34.62 13.27 -9.09
CA GLN A 657 -33.80 13.28 -7.87
C GLN A 657 -34.12 14.48 -6.99
N MET A 658 -34.11 14.25 -5.67
CA MET A 658 -34.20 15.28 -4.65
C MET A 658 -33.10 15.06 -3.61
N LEU A 659 -32.48 16.15 -3.16
CA LEU A 659 -31.49 16.13 -2.09
C LEU A 659 -32.17 16.45 -0.76
N SER A 660 -31.86 15.66 0.26
CA SER A 660 -32.31 15.89 1.63
C SER A 660 -31.17 15.73 2.62
N ARG A 661 -31.11 16.62 3.61
CA ARG A 661 -30.24 16.48 4.79
C ARG A 661 -30.94 15.80 5.97
N ALA A 662 -32.26 15.61 5.86
CA ALA A 662 -33.08 14.94 6.87
C ALA A 662 -33.53 13.57 6.36
N GLU A 663 -33.89 12.68 7.28
CA GLU A 663 -34.39 11.32 7.03
C GLU A 663 -35.85 11.28 6.54
N LYS A 664 -36.36 12.43 6.07
CA LYS A 664 -37.70 12.57 5.49
C LYS A 664 -37.71 13.64 4.39
N VAL A 665 -38.54 13.44 3.37
CA VAL A 665 -38.81 14.40 2.31
C VAL A 665 -40.26 14.30 1.83
N ILE A 666 -40.83 15.40 1.34
CA ILE A 666 -42.12 15.40 0.65
C ILE A 666 -41.84 15.55 -0.85
N ILE A 667 -42.30 14.58 -1.64
CA ILE A 667 -42.25 14.63 -3.10
C ILE A 667 -43.56 15.27 -3.56
N SER A 668 -43.49 16.49 -4.11
CA SER A 668 -44.66 17.26 -4.53
C SER A 668 -44.84 17.32 -6.05
N GLY A 669 -46.01 17.80 -6.51
CA GLY A 669 -46.32 17.97 -7.93
C GLY A 669 -46.60 16.65 -8.66
N LEU A 670 -47.04 15.62 -7.91
CA LEU A 670 -47.41 14.32 -8.44
C LEU A 670 -48.85 14.36 -8.98
N GLN A 671 -49.14 13.50 -9.95
CA GLN A 671 -50.49 13.33 -10.47
C GLN A 671 -51.29 12.46 -9.50
N SER A 672 -52.57 12.78 -9.31
CA SER A 672 -53.49 11.98 -8.49
C SER A 672 -53.85 10.66 -9.15
N GLU A 673 -54.04 9.63 -8.33
CA GLU A 673 -54.36 8.27 -8.78
C GLU A 673 -53.30 7.65 -9.71
N THR A 674 -52.01 7.98 -9.49
CA THR A 674 -50.87 7.55 -10.31
C THR A 674 -49.84 6.79 -9.46
N GLU A 675 -49.28 5.71 -10.03
CA GLU A 675 -48.22 4.93 -9.40
C GLU A 675 -46.83 5.54 -9.61
N TYR A 676 -46.05 5.53 -8.53
CA TYR A 676 -44.66 5.95 -8.47
C TYR A 676 -43.80 4.89 -7.78
N VAL A 677 -42.52 4.86 -8.10
CA VAL A 677 -41.50 4.09 -7.39
C VAL A 677 -40.52 5.04 -6.73
N VAL A 678 -40.06 4.69 -5.53
CA VAL A 678 -39.16 5.52 -4.71
C VAL A 678 -38.02 4.67 -4.16
N ARG A 679 -36.80 5.20 -4.20
CA ARG A 679 -35.62 4.64 -3.53
C ARG A 679 -34.74 5.74 -2.98
N VAL A 680 -33.90 5.40 -2.01
CA VAL A 680 -33.04 6.36 -1.31
C VAL A 680 -31.61 5.82 -1.26
N ARG A 681 -30.62 6.68 -1.48
CA ARG A 681 -29.21 6.37 -1.24
C ARG A 681 -28.52 7.47 -0.46
N CYS A 682 -27.42 7.15 0.21
CA CYS A 682 -26.59 8.15 0.85
C CYS A 682 -25.66 8.81 -0.15
N ASP A 683 -25.54 10.13 -0.04
CA ASP A 683 -24.50 10.94 -0.65
C ASP A 683 -23.54 11.40 0.45
N CYS A 684 -22.33 10.85 0.43
CA CYS A 684 -21.31 11.00 1.45
C CYS A 684 -20.21 11.98 1.05
N GLY A 685 -20.49 12.88 0.09
CA GLY A 685 -19.54 13.86 -0.43
C GLY A 685 -18.32 13.19 -1.04
N VAL A 686 -17.13 13.51 -0.52
CA VAL A 686 -15.85 12.98 -1.01
C VAL A 686 -15.69 11.47 -0.81
N ALA A 687 -16.41 10.87 0.14
CA ALA A 687 -16.36 9.43 0.40
C ALA A 687 -17.19 8.62 -0.61
N GLY A 688 -17.94 9.27 -1.49
CA GLY A 688 -18.75 8.63 -2.53
C GLY A 688 -20.22 8.45 -2.13
N ARG A 689 -20.86 7.43 -2.70
CA ARG A 689 -22.29 7.14 -2.49
C ARG A 689 -22.48 5.70 -2.03
N SER A 690 -23.50 5.43 -1.22
CA SER A 690 -23.90 4.07 -0.88
C SER A 690 -24.73 3.42 -2.00
N LYS A 691 -24.96 2.11 -1.90
CA LYS A 691 -25.97 1.41 -2.70
C LYS A 691 -27.37 1.95 -2.37
N GLU A 692 -28.28 1.82 -3.33
CA GLU A 692 -29.68 2.19 -3.15
C GLU A 692 -30.39 1.31 -2.12
N SER A 693 -31.33 1.90 -1.38
CA SER A 693 -32.28 1.15 -0.57
C SER A 693 -33.24 0.36 -1.46
N ILE A 694 -34.00 -0.55 -0.82
CA ILE A 694 -35.03 -1.33 -1.51
C ILE A 694 -36.06 -0.37 -2.13
N ILE A 695 -36.41 -0.61 -3.40
CA ILE A 695 -37.43 0.16 -4.12
C ILE A 695 -38.80 -0.07 -3.49
N VAL A 696 -39.55 1.01 -3.28
CA VAL A 696 -40.91 0.97 -2.75
C VAL A 696 -41.88 1.60 -3.75
N ASN A 697 -42.98 0.90 -4.01
CA ASN A 697 -44.06 1.37 -4.89
C ASN A 697 -45.09 2.14 -4.06
N VAL A 698 -45.59 3.24 -4.59
CA VAL A 698 -46.58 4.11 -3.94
C VAL A 698 -47.56 4.67 -4.96
N CYS A 699 -48.85 4.65 -4.65
CA CYS A 699 -49.89 5.22 -5.50
C CYS A 699 -50.52 6.44 -4.81
N THR A 700 -50.59 7.57 -5.51
CA THR A 700 -51.23 8.80 -5.01
C THR A 700 -52.74 8.62 -4.89
N ARG A 701 -53.36 9.36 -3.96
CA ARG A 701 -54.78 9.22 -3.62
C ARG A 701 -55.69 10.10 -4.49
N LYS A 702 -57.00 9.91 -4.38
CA LYS A 702 -58.02 10.76 -5.00
C LYS A 702 -58.28 12.03 -4.18
N PHE A 703 -58.31 13.20 -4.83
CA PHE A 703 -58.58 14.51 -4.22
C PHE A 703 -60.03 14.67 -3.70
N LYS A 704 -60.22 15.26 -2.50
CA LYS A 704 -61.54 15.54 -1.88
C LYS A 704 -61.65 17.01 -1.40
N PRO A 705 -62.72 17.76 -1.74
CA PRO A 705 -62.90 19.14 -1.26
C PRO A 705 -63.18 19.26 0.25
N LEU A 706 -62.45 20.14 0.95
CA LEU A 706 -62.46 20.31 2.42
C LEU A 706 -63.78 20.86 2.99
N ILE A 707 -64.43 21.80 2.29
CA ILE A 707 -65.64 22.51 2.74
C ILE A 707 -66.79 21.55 3.09
N LYS A 708 -66.98 20.49 2.30
CA LYS A 708 -68.04 19.49 2.52
C LYS A 708 -67.80 18.69 3.81
N SER A 709 -66.55 18.41 4.14
CA SER A 709 -66.18 17.70 5.37
C SER A 709 -66.46 18.58 6.58
N LEU A 710 -66.07 19.86 6.52
CA LEU A 710 -66.22 20.81 7.63
C LEU A 710 -67.69 21.12 7.93
N LYS A 711 -68.56 21.25 6.93
CA LYS A 711 -70.01 21.40 7.13
C LYS A 711 -70.62 20.25 7.94
N GLY A 712 -70.12 19.03 7.79
CA GLY A 712 -70.61 17.85 8.51
C GLY A 712 -70.15 17.75 9.96
N THR A 713 -69.01 18.35 10.30
CA THR A 713 -68.43 18.30 11.66
C THR A 713 -68.70 19.56 12.50
N SER A 714 -69.15 20.66 11.88
CA SER A 714 -69.32 21.96 12.52
C SER A 714 -70.74 22.16 13.09
N THR A 715 -70.89 22.96 14.16
CA THR A 715 -72.21 23.24 14.77
C THR A 715 -72.85 24.47 14.12
N LYS A 716 -74.10 24.37 13.67
CA LYS A 716 -74.82 25.47 13.00
C LYS A 716 -75.24 26.56 13.99
N ILE A 717 -74.87 27.82 13.75
CA ILE A 717 -75.22 28.99 14.57
C ILE A 717 -76.46 29.70 14.01
N ASN A 718 -76.44 30.07 12.72
CA ASN A 718 -77.51 30.80 12.05
C ASN A 718 -78.01 30.03 10.81
N SER A 719 -79.32 30.07 10.57
CA SER A 719 -79.99 29.47 9.41
C SER A 719 -80.35 30.47 8.30
N GLU A 720 -80.08 31.76 8.47
CA GLU A 720 -80.13 32.73 7.37
C GLU A 720 -79.16 32.36 6.25
N SER A 721 -79.38 32.90 5.04
CA SER A 721 -78.54 32.60 3.87
C SER A 721 -77.51 33.72 3.65
N PRO A 722 -76.20 33.46 3.73
CA PRO A 722 -75.56 32.13 3.91
C PRO A 722 -75.57 31.63 5.37
N SER A 723 -75.65 30.30 5.56
CA SER A 723 -75.70 29.66 6.88
C SER A 723 -74.34 29.71 7.57
N VAL A 724 -74.33 30.14 8.83
CA VAL A 724 -73.10 30.30 9.62
C VAL A 724 -72.90 29.10 10.54
N TYR A 725 -71.70 28.51 10.52
CA TYR A 725 -71.31 27.34 11.31
C TYR A 725 -70.10 27.67 12.20
N LYS A 726 -70.16 27.29 13.47
CA LYS A 726 -69.02 27.34 14.38
C LYS A 726 -68.09 26.16 14.11
N LEU A 727 -66.83 26.43 13.81
CA LEU A 727 -65.82 25.38 13.66
C LEU A 727 -65.55 24.73 15.02
N VAL A 728 -65.44 23.40 15.00
CA VAL A 728 -65.05 22.64 16.19
C VAL A 728 -63.53 22.76 16.35
N LEU A 729 -63.12 23.28 17.50
CA LEU A 729 -61.72 23.34 17.90
C LEU A 729 -61.49 22.37 19.05
N GLU A 730 -60.37 21.65 19.00
CA GLU A 730 -59.91 20.84 20.12
C GLU A 730 -59.22 21.76 21.13
N ASP A 731 -59.72 21.73 22.36
CA ASP A 731 -59.04 22.35 23.48
C ASP A 731 -57.86 21.45 23.92
N ILE A 732 -56.65 21.99 23.86
CA ILE A 732 -55.41 21.27 24.19
C ILE A 732 -54.86 21.64 25.57
N HIS A 733 -55.63 22.31 26.44
CA HIS A 733 -55.21 22.69 27.80
C HIS A 733 -54.66 21.47 28.56
N PRO A 734 -53.34 21.40 28.83
CA PRO A 734 -52.78 20.34 29.63
C PRO A 734 -52.96 20.72 31.10
N CYS A 735 -54.04 20.27 31.74
CA CYS A 735 -54.20 20.24 33.21
C CYS A 735 -54.01 21.58 33.97
N GLY A 736 -55.06 22.38 34.17
CA GLY A 736 -55.30 23.26 35.36
C GLY A 736 -54.23 24.23 35.90
N LEU A 737 -53.04 24.30 35.32
CA LEU A 737 -51.88 25.10 35.73
C LEU A 737 -51.54 26.20 34.69
N TYR A 738 -52.24 26.23 33.56
CA TYR A 738 -52.07 27.21 32.49
C TYR A 738 -53.09 28.34 32.60
N ILE A 739 -52.64 29.55 32.29
CA ILE A 739 -53.36 30.82 32.55
C ILE A 739 -53.92 31.42 31.23
N CYS A 740 -53.79 30.71 30.10
CA CYS A 740 -54.23 31.15 28.76
C CYS A 740 -54.81 29.99 27.92
N PRO A 741 -55.97 30.17 27.26
CA PRO A 741 -56.55 29.18 26.35
C PRO A 741 -55.78 28.90 25.06
N ILE A 742 -55.61 27.61 24.73
CA ILE A 742 -55.01 27.14 23.47
C ILE A 742 -55.98 26.18 22.76
N TYR A 743 -56.41 26.57 21.56
CA TYR A 743 -57.31 25.79 20.72
C TYR A 743 -56.60 25.33 19.45
N GLN A 744 -56.91 24.13 18.98
CA GLN A 744 -56.34 23.53 17.77
C GLN A 744 -57.42 23.12 16.76
N PHE A 745 -57.14 23.38 15.49
CA PHE A 745 -57.91 22.92 14.35
C PHE A 745 -57.08 21.98 13.48
N GLY A 746 -57.56 20.76 13.28
CA GLY A 746 -56.87 19.73 12.49
C GLY A 746 -55.71 19.04 13.24
N LYS A 747 -55.23 17.92 12.70
CA LYS A 747 -54.08 17.18 13.24
C LYS A 747 -52.77 17.91 12.93
N GLU A 748 -51.76 17.75 13.79
CA GLU A 748 -50.42 18.33 13.58
C GLU A 748 -49.87 18.01 12.19
N SER A 749 -49.38 19.05 11.52
CA SER A 749 -48.86 18.97 10.16
C SER A 749 -47.36 19.16 10.17
N THR A 750 -46.65 18.48 9.26
CA THR A 750 -45.22 18.68 9.04
C THR A 750 -44.91 19.90 8.16
N ARG A 751 -45.94 20.61 7.69
CA ARG A 751 -45.81 21.87 6.95
C ARG A 751 -45.27 22.97 7.85
N LYS A 752 -44.63 23.98 7.25
CA LYS A 752 -44.10 25.16 7.97
C LYS A 752 -45.25 25.81 8.76
N ASN A 753 -45.00 26.27 9.98
CA ASN A 753 -45.97 26.99 10.80
C ASN A 753 -45.61 28.48 10.86
N ARG A 754 -46.58 29.36 10.64
CA ARG A 754 -46.44 30.83 10.74
C ARG A 754 -47.19 31.33 11.97
N THR A 755 -46.62 32.28 12.71
CA THR A 755 -47.23 32.82 13.93
C THR A 755 -47.48 34.32 13.83
N ILE A 756 -48.73 34.74 14.10
CA ILE A 756 -49.14 36.15 14.14
C ILE A 756 -49.73 36.53 15.50
N ILE A 757 -49.50 37.76 15.96
CA ILE A 757 -50.13 38.35 17.14
C ILE A 757 -51.10 39.44 16.70
N LEU A 758 -52.35 39.40 17.16
CA LEU A 758 -53.39 40.40 16.85
C LEU A 758 -53.75 41.21 18.10
N PHE A 759 -53.73 42.55 17.98
CA PHE A 759 -54.23 43.45 19.01
C PHE A 759 -54.85 44.72 18.40
N GLY A 760 -55.85 45.29 19.06
CA GLY A 760 -56.58 46.47 18.60
C GLY A 760 -57.46 47.07 19.70
N THR A 761 -57.95 48.29 19.49
CA THR A 761 -58.85 48.96 20.44
C THR A 761 -60.26 48.38 20.36
N SER A 762 -61.10 48.65 21.35
CA SER A 762 -62.48 48.17 21.29
C SER A 762 -63.21 48.70 20.04
N GLY A 763 -63.97 47.82 19.39
CA GLY A 763 -64.68 48.10 18.14
C GLY A 763 -63.80 48.07 16.88
N SER A 764 -62.50 47.79 16.97
CA SER A 764 -61.56 47.74 15.82
C SER A 764 -61.86 46.64 14.78
N GLY A 765 -62.76 45.69 15.06
CA GLY A 765 -63.17 44.65 14.11
C GLY A 765 -62.22 43.44 14.06
N LYS A 766 -61.45 43.19 15.13
CA LYS A 766 -60.49 42.09 15.26
C LYS A 766 -61.15 40.71 15.14
N THR A 767 -62.23 40.47 15.87
CA THR A 767 -62.97 39.19 15.83
C THR A 767 -63.52 38.90 14.43
N THR A 768 -64.13 39.89 13.79
CA THR A 768 -64.62 39.77 12.41
C THR A 768 -63.51 39.48 11.42
N LEU A 769 -62.30 40.01 11.65
CA LEU A 769 -61.13 39.74 10.82
C LEU A 769 -60.62 38.30 10.98
N ILE A 770 -60.53 37.78 12.21
CA ILE A 770 -60.17 36.37 12.49
C ILE A 770 -61.17 35.42 11.81
N ASN A 771 -62.46 35.72 11.93
CA ASN A 771 -63.52 34.99 11.26
C ASN A 771 -63.44 35.10 9.71
N GLY A 772 -63.01 36.25 9.17
CA GLY A 772 -62.72 36.39 7.74
C GLY A 772 -61.52 35.55 7.28
N MET A 773 -60.43 35.53 8.06
CA MET A 773 -59.22 34.75 7.77
C MET A 773 -59.53 33.27 7.68
N ILE A 774 -60.34 32.71 8.58
CA ILE A 774 -60.66 31.28 8.54
C ILE A 774 -61.48 30.88 7.32
N ASN A 775 -62.43 31.72 6.86
CA ASN A 775 -63.19 31.44 5.63
C ASN A 775 -62.29 31.45 4.40
N TYR A 776 -61.31 32.35 4.36
CA TYR A 776 -60.29 32.35 3.30
C TYR A 776 -59.42 31.09 3.36
N ILE A 777 -58.88 30.73 4.53
CA ILE A 777 -57.98 29.59 4.72
C ILE A 777 -58.63 28.27 4.28
N VAL A 778 -59.90 28.04 4.62
CA VAL A 778 -60.61 26.80 4.27
C VAL A 778 -61.22 26.82 2.85
N GLY A 779 -60.98 27.89 2.09
CA GLY A 779 -61.34 28.01 0.68
C GLY A 779 -62.80 28.32 0.40
N VAL A 780 -63.53 29.01 1.28
CA VAL A 780 -64.93 29.39 1.04
C VAL A 780 -65.03 30.37 -0.14
N GLU A 781 -65.90 30.07 -1.10
CA GLU A 781 -66.20 30.95 -2.23
C GLU A 781 -67.49 31.75 -2.02
N TRP A 782 -67.64 32.87 -2.75
CA TRP A 782 -68.86 33.70 -2.70
C TRP A 782 -70.14 32.87 -2.90
N LYS A 783 -70.12 31.91 -3.83
CA LYS A 783 -71.25 31.06 -4.21
C LYS A 783 -71.63 30.01 -3.16
N ASP A 784 -70.75 29.74 -2.20
CA ASP A 784 -71.05 28.75 -1.16
C ASP A 784 -72.17 29.25 -0.24
N ASP A 785 -73.06 28.33 0.14
CA ASP A 785 -74.18 28.58 1.06
C ASP A 785 -73.76 28.56 2.54
N VAL A 786 -72.47 28.38 2.82
CA VAL A 786 -71.89 28.24 4.15
C VAL A 786 -70.84 29.30 4.44
N ARG A 787 -70.82 29.76 5.69
CA ARG A 787 -69.75 30.57 6.28
C ARG A 787 -69.32 29.93 7.61
N PHE A 788 -68.05 30.04 7.94
CA PHE A 788 -67.51 29.53 9.19
C PHE A 788 -67.18 30.67 10.16
N THR A 789 -67.39 30.45 11.45
CA THR A 789 -66.88 31.32 12.51
C THR A 789 -66.02 30.50 13.46
N LEU A 790 -64.93 31.12 13.90
CA LEU A 790 -64.00 30.59 14.88
C LEU A 790 -64.33 31.15 16.28
N ILE A 791 -64.77 32.40 16.34
CA ILE A 791 -65.22 33.11 17.56
C ILE A 791 -66.69 33.52 17.38
N ASP A 792 -67.52 33.27 18.40
CA ASP A 792 -68.97 33.55 18.41
C ASP A 792 -69.29 34.68 19.41
N GLU A 793 -69.91 35.77 18.93
CA GLU A 793 -70.24 36.97 19.73
C GLU A 793 -71.70 36.95 20.26
N GLY A 794 -72.47 35.89 20.00
CA GLY A 794 -73.94 35.91 20.03
C GLY A 794 -74.70 35.42 21.28
N GLN A 795 -74.10 35.29 22.47
CA GLN A 795 -74.86 34.95 23.70
C GLN A 795 -74.30 35.63 24.95
N LEU A 796 -74.77 36.85 25.27
CA LEU A 796 -75.23 37.33 26.59
C LEU A 796 -75.58 38.83 26.49
N GLY A 797 -76.73 39.21 27.06
CA GLY A 797 -77.28 40.56 26.96
C GLY A 797 -76.52 41.62 27.76
N SER A 798 -76.70 42.87 27.32
CA SER A 798 -76.04 44.12 27.74
C SER A 798 -74.72 44.41 27.00
N GLU A 799 -74.68 45.54 26.28
CA GLU A 799 -73.52 46.11 25.56
C GLU A 799 -72.39 46.57 26.51
N ALA A 800 -72.21 45.89 27.64
CA ALA A 800 -71.23 46.21 28.67
C ALA A 800 -70.35 45.02 29.10
N GLU A 801 -70.53 43.81 28.54
CA GLU A 801 -69.74 42.61 28.94
C GLU A 801 -69.28 41.72 27.76
N SER A 802 -69.05 42.25 26.55
CA SER A 802 -68.41 41.48 25.46
C SER A 802 -66.87 41.52 25.56
N GLU A 803 -66.32 41.14 26.71
CA GLU A 803 -64.88 41.13 26.96
C GLU A 803 -64.38 39.69 27.03
N THR A 804 -63.62 39.21 26.02
CA THR A 804 -62.77 38.02 26.22
C THR A 804 -61.76 38.37 27.31
N PRO A 805 -61.78 37.74 28.50
CA PRO A 805 -61.04 38.27 29.64
C PRO A 805 -59.54 37.95 29.63
N GLU A 806 -59.06 37.16 28.66
CA GLU A 806 -57.72 36.52 28.67
C GLU A 806 -57.15 36.33 27.24
N VAL A 807 -55.81 36.32 27.13
CA VAL A 807 -55.08 36.04 25.87
C VAL A 807 -55.36 34.62 25.39
N THR A 808 -55.74 34.45 24.12
CA THR A 808 -56.11 33.15 23.53
C THR A 808 -55.23 32.80 22.32
N VAL A 809 -54.83 31.53 22.17
CA VAL A 809 -54.00 31.05 21.04
C VAL A 809 -54.79 30.05 20.19
N TYR A 810 -54.87 30.30 18.88
CA TYR A 810 -55.50 29.42 17.90
C TYR A 810 -54.45 28.80 16.97
N LYS A 811 -54.30 27.48 16.99
CA LYS A 811 -53.39 26.71 16.14
C LYS A 811 -54.18 26.07 14.98
N LEU A 812 -54.05 26.62 13.79
CA LEU A 812 -54.67 26.13 12.56
C LEU A 812 -53.68 25.25 11.80
N ASN A 813 -53.75 23.92 11.99
CA ASN A 813 -52.86 22.98 11.33
C ASN A 813 -53.27 22.75 9.87
N HIS A 814 -52.33 22.90 8.93
CA HIS A 814 -52.58 22.73 7.50
C HIS A 814 -53.30 21.40 7.18
N GLN A 815 -54.44 21.47 6.48
CA GLN A 815 -55.18 20.32 5.95
C GLN A 815 -55.21 20.33 4.42
N GLU A 816 -55.43 19.16 3.81
CA GLU A 816 -55.65 19.04 2.37
C GLU A 816 -56.89 19.89 1.96
N GLY A 817 -56.67 20.88 1.08
CA GLY A 817 -57.69 21.83 0.64
C GLY A 817 -57.63 23.22 1.30
N PHE A 818 -56.62 23.52 2.11
CA PHE A 818 -56.33 24.90 2.54
C PHE A 818 -55.87 25.76 1.34
N GLU A 819 -56.23 27.04 1.34
CA GLU A 819 -55.73 28.05 0.37
C GLU A 819 -54.29 28.52 0.68
N ILE A 820 -53.81 28.25 1.89
CA ILE A 820 -52.44 28.52 2.31
C ILE A 820 -51.66 27.21 2.43
N ASP A 821 -50.36 27.25 2.12
CA ASP A 821 -49.46 26.09 2.06
C ASP A 821 -48.75 25.76 3.39
N HIS A 822 -49.15 26.45 4.46
CA HIS A 822 -48.55 26.41 5.79
C HIS A 822 -49.63 26.35 6.89
N SER A 823 -49.23 25.95 8.09
CA SER A 823 -50.05 26.07 9.31
C SER A 823 -49.98 27.51 9.84
N LEU A 824 -51.03 27.97 10.51
CA LEU A 824 -51.12 29.33 11.08
C LEU A 824 -51.44 29.30 12.57
N THR A 825 -50.62 29.99 13.37
CA THR A 825 -50.86 30.23 14.80
C THR A 825 -51.26 31.69 15.01
N ILE A 826 -52.44 31.94 15.59
CA ILE A 826 -52.97 33.27 15.88
C ILE A 826 -52.99 33.47 17.39
N VAL A 827 -52.25 34.45 17.90
CA VAL A 827 -52.30 34.88 19.30
C VAL A 827 -53.22 36.10 19.37
N ASP A 828 -54.39 35.92 19.95
CA ASP A 828 -55.43 36.93 20.07
C ASP A 828 -55.35 37.66 21.42
N ILE A 829 -55.00 38.94 21.39
CA ILE A 829 -54.91 39.79 22.59
C ILE A 829 -56.26 40.48 22.81
N PRO A 830 -56.88 40.38 24.00
CA PRO A 830 -58.23 40.90 24.25
C PRO A 830 -58.35 42.41 24.03
N GLU A 831 -59.55 42.89 23.71
CA GLU A 831 -59.83 44.32 23.55
C GLU A 831 -59.66 45.04 24.88
N ILE A 832 -58.91 46.13 24.89
CA ILE A 832 -58.62 46.91 26.11
C ILE A 832 -59.59 48.10 26.15
N GLY A 833 -60.67 47.95 26.92
CA GLY A 833 -61.62 49.00 27.26
C GLY A 833 -61.15 49.92 28.39
N ASP A 834 -61.93 50.95 28.66
CA ASP A 834 -61.69 52.00 29.67
C ASP A 834 -61.41 51.40 31.07
N ILE A 835 -60.25 51.74 31.66
CA ILE A 835 -59.89 51.62 33.10
C ILE A 835 -59.32 50.27 33.61
N ARG A 836 -58.00 50.26 33.88
CA ARG A 836 -57.30 49.79 35.12
C ARG A 836 -55.78 49.77 34.89
N GLY A 837 -55.07 50.82 35.34
CA GLY A 837 -53.71 51.15 34.88
C GLY A 837 -52.54 50.30 35.39
N LYS A 838 -52.69 49.43 36.40
CA LYS A 838 -51.56 48.66 36.98
C LYS A 838 -51.80 47.14 37.05
N GLU A 839 -52.93 46.70 37.61
CA GLU A 839 -53.23 45.26 37.81
C GLU A 839 -53.46 44.49 36.50
N ILE A 840 -54.17 45.08 35.53
CA ILE A 840 -54.43 44.43 34.23
C ILE A 840 -53.16 44.37 33.39
N ARG A 841 -52.30 45.40 33.44
CA ARG A 841 -51.01 45.40 32.76
C ARG A 841 -50.11 44.28 33.30
N SER A 842 -49.99 44.14 34.62
CA SER A 842 -49.26 43.02 35.23
C SER A 842 -49.85 41.67 34.84
N LYS A 843 -51.18 41.54 34.78
CA LYS A 843 -51.86 40.30 34.32
C LYS A 843 -51.56 39.98 32.85
N MET A 844 -51.60 40.98 31.96
CA MET A 844 -51.32 40.81 30.53
C MET A 844 -49.85 40.49 30.24
N VAL A 845 -48.91 41.21 30.86
CA VAL A 845 -47.47 40.95 30.75
C VAL A 845 -47.15 39.53 31.22
N TYR A 846 -47.78 39.07 32.30
CA TYR A 846 -47.62 37.72 32.83
C TYR A 846 -48.23 36.64 31.93
N GLN A 847 -49.40 36.90 31.33
CA GLN A 847 -50.01 35.99 30.35
C GLN A 847 -49.13 35.85 29.09
N LEU A 848 -48.64 36.97 28.54
CA LEU A 848 -47.75 36.96 27.38
C LEU A 848 -46.39 36.30 27.69
N SER A 849 -45.80 36.56 28.86
CA SER A 849 -44.54 35.91 29.26
C SER A 849 -44.70 34.39 29.39
N THR A 850 -45.87 33.93 29.86
CA THR A 850 -46.22 32.51 29.94
C THR A 850 -46.33 31.88 28.55
N VAL A 851 -47.05 32.52 27.62
CA VAL A 851 -47.20 32.07 26.23
C VAL A 851 -45.85 31.99 25.52
N PHE A 852 -44.95 32.92 25.81
CA PHE A 852 -43.63 32.94 25.20
C PHE A 852 -42.62 32.00 25.86
N SER A 853 -42.81 31.50 27.09
CA SER A 853 -41.74 30.76 27.81
C SER A 853 -41.90 29.24 27.87
N HIS A 854 -43.05 28.68 27.49
CA HIS A 854 -43.36 27.24 27.67
C HIS A 854 -42.91 26.32 26.53
N LEU A 855 -42.74 25.02 26.83
CA LEU A 855 -42.35 23.94 25.89
C LEU A 855 -43.31 23.76 24.69
N HIS A 856 -44.57 24.18 24.84
CA HIS A 856 -45.61 24.18 23.80
C HIS A 856 -46.06 25.59 23.36
N GLY A 857 -45.35 26.62 23.85
CA GLY A 857 -45.61 28.03 23.59
C GLY A 857 -45.00 28.52 22.29
N VAL A 858 -45.11 29.83 22.03
CA VAL A 858 -44.60 30.46 20.82
C VAL A 858 -43.13 30.85 21.02
N THR A 859 -42.23 30.28 20.23
CA THR A 859 -40.78 30.59 20.24
C THR A 859 -40.37 31.59 19.17
N GLU A 860 -41.16 31.67 18.11
CA GLU A 860 -40.88 32.40 16.89
C GLU A 860 -42.13 33.15 16.43
N ILE A 861 -41.94 34.34 15.85
CA ILE A 861 -43.02 35.21 15.38
C ILE A 861 -42.75 35.66 13.95
N ASP A 862 -43.79 35.64 13.12
CA ASP A 862 -43.74 36.11 11.74
C ASP A 862 -44.34 37.52 11.61
N ALA A 863 -45.42 37.84 12.35
CA ALA A 863 -45.96 39.21 12.34
C ALA A 863 -46.61 39.65 13.66
N VAL A 864 -46.46 40.93 13.98
CA VAL A 864 -47.21 41.64 15.04
C VAL A 864 -48.18 42.60 14.38
N CYS A 865 -49.47 42.34 14.50
CA CYS A 865 -50.52 42.97 13.71
C CYS A 865 -51.39 43.90 14.55
N PHE A 866 -51.33 45.20 14.24
CA PHE A 866 -52.19 46.21 14.87
C PHE A 866 -53.47 46.41 14.06
N VAL A 867 -54.62 46.12 14.67
CA VAL A 867 -55.93 46.21 14.04
C VAL A 867 -56.57 47.57 14.37
N ALA A 868 -56.91 48.35 13.35
CA ALA A 868 -57.49 49.68 13.52
C ALA A 868 -58.56 50.01 12.46
N GLN A 869 -59.59 50.76 12.84
CA GLN A 869 -60.61 51.21 11.91
C GLN A 869 -60.08 52.28 10.95
N ALA A 870 -60.49 52.23 9.67
CA ALA A 870 -60.07 53.17 8.64
C ALA A 870 -60.37 54.64 8.98
N SER A 871 -61.51 54.90 9.64
CA SER A 871 -62.04 56.23 9.97
C SER A 871 -61.29 56.96 11.11
N LEU A 872 -60.38 56.28 11.81
CA LEU A 872 -59.72 56.83 12.99
C LEU A 872 -58.73 57.95 12.61
N ALA A 873 -59.12 59.21 12.78
CA ALA A 873 -58.32 60.36 12.33
C ALA A 873 -57.12 60.72 13.25
N ARG A 874 -57.20 60.39 14.54
CA ARG A 874 -56.14 60.60 15.55
C ARG A 874 -56.23 59.52 16.61
N LEU A 875 -55.08 59.10 17.15
CA LEU A 875 -55.03 58.24 18.34
C LEU A 875 -55.27 59.10 19.59
N THR A 876 -56.22 58.70 20.45
CA THR A 876 -56.38 59.36 21.76
C THR A 876 -55.15 59.06 22.65
N PRO A 877 -54.81 59.91 23.63
CA PRO A 877 -53.73 59.62 24.57
C PRO A 877 -53.87 58.25 25.24
N THR A 878 -55.11 57.83 25.57
CA THR A 878 -55.39 56.48 26.08
C THR A 878 -55.11 55.37 25.05
N GLN A 879 -55.50 55.53 23.78
CA GLN A 879 -55.19 54.54 22.72
C GLN A 879 -53.68 54.46 22.46
N LYS A 880 -53.00 55.61 22.48
CA LYS A 880 -51.55 55.70 22.36
C LYS A 880 -50.86 55.04 23.55
N TYR A 881 -51.41 55.17 24.75
CA TYR A 881 -50.89 54.54 25.97
C TYR A 881 -50.94 53.01 25.88
N VAL A 882 -52.07 52.45 25.49
CA VAL A 882 -52.25 51.00 25.33
C VAL A 882 -51.28 50.46 24.28
N PHE A 883 -51.19 51.18 23.16
CA PHE A 883 -50.30 50.84 22.07
C PHE A 883 -48.82 50.84 22.48
N ASP A 884 -48.37 51.93 23.12
CA ASP A 884 -46.99 52.08 23.60
C ASP A 884 -46.67 51.06 24.71
N SER A 885 -47.65 50.73 25.57
CA SER A 885 -47.51 49.72 26.61
C SER A 885 -47.26 48.32 26.04
N LEU A 886 -47.98 47.92 24.99
CA LEU A 886 -47.79 46.63 24.33
C LEU A 886 -46.49 46.56 23.54
N LEU A 887 -46.13 47.64 22.82
CA LEU A 887 -44.84 47.69 22.13
C LEU A 887 -43.66 47.59 23.10
N SER A 888 -43.81 48.12 24.31
CA SER A 888 -42.78 48.06 25.33
C SER A 888 -42.47 46.63 25.83
N ILE A 889 -43.31 45.65 25.51
CA ILE A 889 -43.09 44.24 25.83
C ILE A 889 -42.12 43.58 24.86
N PHE A 890 -42.07 44.05 23.60
CA PHE A 890 -41.29 43.42 22.54
C PHE A 890 -39.85 43.94 22.48
N GLY A 891 -38.94 43.09 22.03
CA GLY A 891 -37.58 43.48 21.67
C GLY A 891 -37.53 44.29 20.37
N LYS A 892 -36.46 45.07 20.17
CA LYS A 892 -36.26 45.89 18.96
C LYS A 892 -36.22 45.08 17.65
N ASP A 893 -35.83 43.81 17.72
CA ASP A 893 -35.77 42.87 16.60
C ASP A 893 -37.13 42.59 15.95
N VAL A 894 -38.23 42.81 16.67
CA VAL A 894 -39.60 42.59 16.19
C VAL A 894 -40.13 43.77 15.36
N ALA A 895 -39.46 44.94 15.38
CA ALA A 895 -39.91 46.15 14.68
C ALA A 895 -40.18 45.91 13.18
N GLU A 896 -39.33 45.10 12.53
CA GLU A 896 -39.43 44.77 11.09
C GLU A 896 -40.65 43.90 10.75
N ASN A 897 -41.26 43.27 11.75
CA ASN A 897 -42.38 42.32 11.61
C ASN A 897 -43.73 42.96 12.01
N ILE A 898 -43.75 44.25 12.38
CA ILE A 898 -44.99 44.96 12.69
C ILE A 898 -45.77 45.28 11.40
N ARG A 899 -47.08 45.02 11.38
CA ARG A 899 -48.01 45.28 10.26
C ARG A 899 -49.29 45.94 10.77
N VAL A 900 -49.85 46.85 9.98
CA VAL A 900 -51.15 47.50 10.30
C VAL A 900 -52.27 46.84 9.51
N LEU A 901 -53.30 46.33 10.19
CA LEU A 901 -54.49 45.75 9.58
C LEU A 901 -55.64 46.76 9.71
N VAL A 902 -55.95 47.45 8.61
CA VAL A 902 -56.98 48.48 8.56
C VAL A 902 -58.33 47.85 8.24
N THR A 903 -59.26 47.91 9.17
CA THR A 903 -60.61 47.36 9.04
C THR A 903 -61.62 48.43 8.60
N PHE A 904 -62.77 48.00 8.07
CA PHE A 904 -63.82 48.89 7.55
C PHE A 904 -63.33 49.86 6.46
N ALA A 905 -62.33 49.44 5.68
CA ALA A 905 -61.81 50.25 4.58
C ALA A 905 -62.80 50.29 3.40
N ASP A 906 -62.99 51.48 2.85
CA ASP A 906 -63.84 51.76 1.69
C ASP A 906 -63.05 51.85 0.36
N GLY A 907 -61.74 51.59 0.42
CA GLY A 907 -60.81 51.68 -0.70
C GLY A 907 -60.14 53.03 -0.88
N GLN A 908 -60.50 54.05 -0.09
CA GLN A 908 -59.76 55.33 -0.04
C GLN A 908 -58.56 55.24 0.91
N ARG A 909 -57.67 56.26 0.87
CA ARG A 909 -56.52 56.35 1.78
C ARG A 909 -57.02 56.53 3.22
N PRO A 910 -56.80 55.56 4.13
CA PRO A 910 -57.35 55.64 5.48
C PRO A 910 -56.63 56.70 6.34
N PRO A 911 -57.36 57.66 6.94
CA PRO A 911 -56.79 58.65 7.87
C PRO A 911 -55.96 58.03 9.02
N VAL A 912 -56.29 56.81 9.44
CA VAL A 912 -55.61 56.10 10.53
C VAL A 912 -54.12 55.86 10.28
N LEU A 913 -53.70 55.75 9.01
CA LEU A 913 -52.28 55.56 8.68
C LEU A 913 -51.43 56.77 9.05
N GLU A 914 -51.99 57.98 8.90
CA GLU A 914 -51.32 59.22 9.30
C GLU A 914 -51.32 59.39 10.81
N ALA A 915 -52.41 59.01 11.48
CA ALA A 915 -52.50 58.99 12.94
C ALA A 915 -51.43 58.06 13.56
N ILE A 916 -51.27 56.86 13.01
CA ILE A 916 -50.25 55.89 13.46
C ILE A 916 -48.85 56.45 13.18
N ASN A 917 -48.58 56.98 11.98
CA ASN A 917 -47.26 57.52 11.64
C ASN A 917 -46.87 58.70 12.54
N ALA A 918 -47.82 59.60 12.84
CA ALA A 918 -47.62 60.75 13.74
C ALA A 918 -47.39 60.34 15.21
N SER A 919 -47.85 59.16 15.62
CA SER A 919 -47.67 58.67 16.99
C SER A 919 -46.28 58.08 17.28
N GLY A 920 -45.45 57.91 16.25
CA GLY A 920 -44.07 57.43 16.39
C GLY A 920 -43.97 55.92 16.62
N VAL A 921 -44.75 55.14 15.88
CA VAL A 921 -44.71 53.67 15.91
C VAL A 921 -43.49 53.15 15.13
N PRO A 922 -42.58 52.35 15.72
CA PRO A 922 -41.48 51.71 15.02
C PRO A 922 -42.02 50.54 14.19
N CYS A 923 -42.47 50.83 12.97
CA CYS A 923 -42.93 49.83 12.01
C CYS A 923 -42.33 50.09 10.62
N PRO A 924 -42.27 49.07 9.74
CA PRO A 924 -41.76 49.25 8.38
C PRO A 924 -42.64 50.23 7.63
N LYS A 925 -42.01 51.04 6.78
CA LYS A 925 -42.69 52.03 5.95
C LYS A 925 -42.74 51.58 4.50
N THR A 926 -43.85 51.86 3.84
CA THR A 926 -43.98 51.76 2.38
C THR A 926 -43.11 52.83 1.71
N LYS A 927 -42.95 52.73 0.38
CA LYS A 927 -42.19 53.73 -0.42
C LYS A 927 -42.72 55.16 -0.25
N ASP A 928 -43.99 55.32 0.12
CA ASP A 928 -44.66 56.61 0.35
C ASP A 928 -44.55 57.12 1.80
N GLY A 929 -43.76 56.45 2.65
CA GLY A 929 -43.50 56.85 4.03
C GLY A 929 -44.61 56.54 5.04
N LEU A 930 -45.62 55.76 4.64
CA LEU A 930 -46.72 55.28 5.49
C LEU A 930 -46.39 53.91 6.09
N PRO A 931 -47.00 53.50 7.23
CA PRO A 931 -46.86 52.14 7.75
C PRO A 931 -47.23 51.07 6.71
N VAL A 932 -46.51 49.95 6.68
CA VAL A 932 -46.91 48.77 5.89
C VAL A 932 -48.24 48.26 6.42
N HIS A 933 -49.25 48.25 5.56
CA HIS A 933 -50.63 48.01 5.95
C HIS A 933 -51.38 47.14 4.94
N PHE A 934 -52.43 46.48 5.44
CA PHE A 934 -53.39 45.70 4.65
C PHE A 934 -54.79 46.19 4.97
N GLN A 935 -55.60 46.44 3.94
CA GLN A 935 -56.95 46.97 4.09
C GLN A 935 -57.98 45.86 3.95
N PHE A 936 -58.87 45.73 4.92
CA PHE A 936 -59.90 44.72 4.97
C PHE A 936 -61.28 45.37 5.05
N ASN A 937 -62.19 44.92 4.19
CA ASN A 937 -63.60 45.26 4.30
C ASN A 937 -64.34 44.14 5.03
N ASN A 938 -64.38 44.25 6.36
CA ASN A 938 -64.94 43.21 7.23
C ASN A 938 -66.45 43.04 7.09
N SER A 939 -67.17 44.01 6.51
CA SER A 939 -68.62 43.97 6.36
C SER A 939 -69.12 42.97 5.29
N ALA A 940 -68.21 42.46 4.44
CA ALA A 940 -68.56 41.63 3.29
C ALA A 940 -68.58 40.11 3.55
N TRP A 941 -67.82 39.62 4.53
CA TRP A 941 -67.62 38.17 4.78
C TRP A 941 -68.88 37.42 5.20
N PHE A 942 -69.85 38.14 5.78
CA PHE A 942 -71.13 37.58 6.23
C PHE A 942 -72.32 38.26 5.54
N ALA A 943 -72.09 38.95 4.43
CA ALA A 943 -73.15 39.58 3.65
C ALA A 943 -74.06 38.53 3.00
N GLN A 944 -75.35 38.88 2.81
CA GLN A 944 -76.28 38.00 2.12
C GLN A 944 -75.87 37.82 0.65
N ASN A 945 -75.90 36.56 0.19
CA ASN A 945 -75.64 36.16 -1.20
C ASN A 945 -76.83 36.60 -2.10
N LYS A 946 -77.01 37.91 -2.32
CA LYS A 946 -77.99 38.45 -3.29
C LYS A 946 -77.32 38.67 -4.64
N ASP A 947 -77.96 38.21 -5.71
CA ASP A 947 -77.49 38.43 -7.08
C ASP A 947 -77.57 39.92 -7.44
N GLY A 948 -76.40 40.55 -7.71
CA GLY A 948 -76.33 41.93 -8.20
C GLY A 948 -75.21 42.79 -7.61
N GLY A 949 -73.99 42.62 -8.13
CA GLY A 949 -72.95 43.66 -8.28
C GLY A 949 -72.20 44.15 -7.04
N PHE A 950 -72.87 44.55 -5.97
CA PHE A 950 -72.23 45.35 -4.91
C PHE A 950 -71.55 44.50 -3.84
N ASN A 951 -72.27 43.57 -3.18
CA ASN A 951 -71.70 42.74 -2.10
C ASN A 951 -70.63 41.77 -2.61
N GLN A 952 -70.80 41.22 -3.81
CA GLN A 952 -69.81 40.34 -4.44
C GLN A 952 -68.49 41.09 -4.73
N MET A 953 -68.57 42.34 -5.17
CA MET A 953 -67.39 43.17 -5.37
C MET A 953 -66.61 43.38 -4.06
N PHE A 954 -67.30 43.58 -2.93
CA PHE A 954 -66.63 43.68 -1.62
C PHE A 954 -66.06 42.34 -1.13
N TRP A 955 -66.70 41.21 -1.45
CA TRP A 955 -66.14 39.89 -1.19
C TRP A 955 -64.84 39.64 -1.98
N ASP A 956 -64.82 39.97 -3.27
CA ASP A 956 -63.65 39.81 -4.13
C ASP A 956 -62.49 40.71 -3.65
N ILE A 957 -62.80 41.94 -3.24
CA ILE A 957 -61.83 42.86 -2.60
C ILE A 957 -61.31 42.25 -1.31
N GLY A 958 -62.18 41.72 -0.44
CA GLY A 958 -61.80 41.06 0.81
C GLY A 958 -60.90 39.85 0.60
N THR A 959 -61.23 39.00 -0.37
CA THR A 959 -60.45 37.80 -0.74
C THR A 959 -59.07 38.19 -1.29
N LYS A 960 -59.01 39.22 -2.14
CA LYS A 960 -57.73 39.75 -2.65
C LYS A 960 -56.86 40.31 -1.53
N SER A 961 -57.46 41.02 -0.57
CA SER A 961 -56.75 41.53 0.61
C SER A 961 -56.18 40.40 1.49
N MET A 962 -56.94 39.32 1.70
CA MET A 962 -56.46 38.13 2.43
C MET A 962 -55.31 37.45 1.71
N ARG A 963 -55.43 37.25 0.38
CA ARG A 963 -54.35 36.70 -0.44
C ARG A 963 -53.07 37.52 -0.31
N ALA A 964 -53.16 38.83 -0.52
CA ALA A 964 -52.02 39.73 -0.42
C ALA A 964 -51.37 39.70 0.97
N PHE A 965 -52.16 39.57 2.03
CA PHE A 965 -51.64 39.42 3.39
C PHE A 965 -50.88 38.11 3.59
N PHE A 966 -51.44 36.96 3.18
CA PHE A 966 -50.80 35.66 3.36
C PHE A 966 -49.59 35.44 2.45
N GLU A 967 -49.61 35.95 1.21
CA GLU A 967 -48.44 35.98 0.32
C GLU A 967 -47.31 36.80 0.95
N ALA A 968 -47.62 38.00 1.45
CA ALA A 968 -46.65 38.84 2.13
C ALA A 968 -46.11 38.18 3.42
N LEU A 969 -46.97 37.50 4.19
CA LEU A 969 -46.58 36.76 5.40
C LEU A 969 -45.58 35.64 5.08
N ASN A 970 -45.70 35.00 3.91
CA ASN A 970 -44.78 33.98 3.45
C ASN A 970 -43.37 34.51 3.13
N GLU A 971 -43.25 35.78 2.76
CA GLU A 971 -41.96 36.43 2.51
C GLU A 971 -41.31 37.02 3.78
N VAL A 972 -42.04 37.12 4.89
CA VAL A 972 -41.48 37.68 6.13
C VAL A 972 -40.48 36.70 6.76
N ASP A 973 -39.32 37.23 7.12
CA ASP A 973 -38.32 36.55 7.93
C ASP A 973 -38.85 36.31 9.34
N THR A 974 -38.90 35.05 9.74
CA THR A 974 -39.32 34.62 11.06
C THR A 974 -38.33 35.14 12.11
N LYS A 975 -38.82 35.87 13.13
CA LYS A 975 -37.99 36.39 14.23
C LYS A 975 -38.12 35.51 15.46
N SER A 976 -36.99 35.21 16.10
CA SER A 976 -36.95 34.52 17.39
C SER A 976 -37.39 35.47 18.50
N LEU A 977 -38.26 35.03 19.42
CA LEU A 977 -38.71 35.84 20.57
C LEU A 977 -37.67 35.94 21.70
N ARG A 978 -36.40 35.59 21.45
CA ARG A 978 -35.33 35.60 22.45
C ARG A 978 -35.14 36.98 23.10
N MET A 979 -34.98 38.04 22.31
CA MET A 979 -34.80 39.39 22.88
C MET A 979 -36.04 39.86 23.64
N THR A 980 -37.24 39.55 23.16
CA THR A 980 -38.51 39.81 23.87
C THR A 980 -38.56 39.10 25.24
N ARG A 981 -38.09 37.84 25.33
CA ARG A 981 -37.97 37.13 26.61
C ARG A 981 -36.95 37.80 27.55
N GLU A 982 -35.83 38.29 27.01
CA GLU A 982 -34.82 39.03 27.77
C GLU A 982 -35.39 40.36 28.31
N VAL A 983 -36.15 41.12 27.51
CA VAL A 983 -36.85 42.36 27.94
C VAL A 983 -37.81 42.08 29.10
N LEU A 984 -38.64 41.03 28.98
CA LEU A 984 -39.60 40.64 30.01
C LEU A 984 -38.92 40.24 31.33
N PHE A 985 -37.81 39.50 31.25
CA PHE A 985 -37.04 39.08 32.42
C PHE A 985 -36.36 40.25 33.15
N GLU A 986 -35.70 41.16 32.40
CA GLU A 986 -35.00 42.30 33.00
C GLU A 986 -35.96 43.33 33.63
N ARG A 987 -37.14 43.54 33.04
CA ARG A 987 -38.19 44.40 33.65
C ARG A 987 -38.67 43.86 34.99
N GLN A 988 -38.92 42.57 35.08
CA GLN A 988 -39.34 41.94 36.33
C GLN A 988 -38.30 42.13 37.44
N ARG A 989 -37.00 42.07 37.10
CA ARG A 989 -35.90 42.38 38.03
C ARG A 989 -35.91 43.83 38.48
N LEU A 990 -36.12 44.78 37.55
CA LEU A 990 -36.22 46.21 37.89
C LEU A 990 -37.39 46.52 38.82
N GLU A 991 -38.57 45.96 38.56
CA GLU A 991 -39.76 46.19 39.40
C GLU A 991 -39.52 45.76 40.85
N ILE A 992 -38.87 44.60 41.05
CA ILE A 992 -38.45 44.11 42.37
C ILE A 992 -37.42 45.05 43.01
N SER A 993 -36.42 45.52 42.25
CA SER A 993 -35.40 46.44 42.75
C SER A 993 -35.97 47.80 43.15
N VAL A 994 -36.91 48.36 42.37
CA VAL A 994 -37.59 49.63 42.67
C VAL A 994 -38.46 49.50 43.91
N GLU A 995 -39.21 48.40 44.05
CA GLU A 995 -40.02 48.17 45.24
C GLU A 995 -39.16 48.09 46.51
N ASN A 996 -38.00 47.43 46.41
CA ASN A 996 -37.01 47.39 47.49
C ASN A 996 -36.39 48.76 47.77
N LEU A 997 -35.98 49.51 46.73
CA LEU A 997 -35.48 50.89 46.87
C LEU A 997 -36.50 51.81 47.54
N GLN A 998 -37.79 51.71 47.19
CA GLN A 998 -38.83 52.53 47.83
C GLN A 998 -38.98 52.20 49.32
N LYS A 999 -38.94 50.92 49.69
CA LYS A 999 -38.93 50.49 51.10
C LYS A 999 -37.70 51.03 51.82
N GLN A 1000 -36.53 50.93 51.20
CA GLN A 1000 -35.28 51.38 51.80
C GLN A 1000 -35.12 52.89 51.87
N VAL A 1001 -35.54 53.66 50.87
CA VAL A 1001 -35.56 55.13 50.92
C VAL A 1001 -36.51 55.61 52.01
N LYS A 1002 -37.67 54.96 52.16
CA LYS A 1002 -38.62 55.29 53.23
C LYS A 1002 -38.07 55.00 54.64
N VAL A 1003 -37.37 53.87 54.79
CA VAL A 1003 -36.71 53.48 56.06
C VAL A 1003 -35.48 54.34 56.33
N GLY A 1004 -34.67 54.60 55.31
CA GLY A 1004 -33.46 55.42 55.38
C GLY A 1004 -33.76 56.88 55.68
N LEU A 1005 -34.78 57.47 55.04
CA LEU A 1005 -35.24 58.83 55.37
C LEU A 1005 -35.74 58.90 56.81
N ALA A 1006 -36.52 57.91 57.27
CA ALA A 1006 -36.96 57.87 58.66
C ALA A 1006 -35.79 57.76 59.65
N LYS A 1007 -34.80 56.91 59.38
CA LYS A 1007 -33.57 56.80 60.17
C LYS A 1007 -32.71 58.06 60.11
N LEU A 1008 -32.63 58.73 58.96
CA LEU A 1008 -31.87 59.96 58.78
C LEU A 1008 -32.51 61.12 59.56
N GLU A 1009 -33.84 61.20 59.55
CA GLU A 1009 -34.60 62.15 60.38
C GLU A 1009 -34.38 61.86 61.87
N GLU A 1010 -34.45 60.59 62.29
CA GLU A 1010 -34.18 60.14 63.67
C GLU A 1010 -32.75 60.46 64.10
N ILE A 1011 -31.74 60.16 63.27
CA ILE A 1011 -30.33 60.49 63.54
C ILE A 1011 -30.15 62.01 63.60
N LYS A 1012 -30.82 62.78 62.75
CA LYS A 1012 -30.73 64.25 62.74
C LYS A 1012 -31.35 64.85 64.01
N GLU A 1013 -32.53 64.40 64.42
CA GLU A 1013 -33.16 64.79 65.69
C GLU A 1013 -32.26 64.42 66.88
N THR A 1014 -31.71 63.21 66.89
CA THR A 1014 -30.79 62.75 67.95
C THR A 1014 -29.48 63.55 67.98
N THR A 1015 -29.00 64.00 66.81
CA THR A 1015 -27.79 64.85 66.70
C THR A 1015 -28.05 66.27 67.18
N GLU A 1016 -29.22 66.84 66.85
CA GLU A 1016 -29.64 68.16 67.34
C GLU A 1016 -29.81 68.15 68.86
N GLU A 1017 -30.34 67.08 69.45
CA GLU A 1017 -30.40 66.90 70.92
C GLU A 1017 -29.02 66.67 71.57
N LEU A 1018 -28.09 66.00 70.89
CA LEU A 1018 -26.73 65.77 71.42
C LEU A 1018 -25.83 67.01 71.39
N ASN A 1019 -26.07 67.99 70.51
CA ASN A 1019 -25.33 69.27 70.53
C ASN A 1019 -25.57 70.09 71.81
N GLU A 1020 -26.58 69.76 72.62
CA GLU A 1020 -26.80 70.34 73.95
C GLU A 1020 -26.07 69.60 75.09
N THR A 1021 -25.43 68.46 74.83
CA THR A 1021 -24.68 67.69 75.84
C THR A 1021 -23.28 67.27 75.36
N GLU A 1022 -22.26 67.76 76.05
CA GLU A 1022 -20.84 67.59 75.76
C GLU A 1022 -20.40 66.10 75.76
N ALA A 1023 -20.47 65.41 74.60
CA ALA A 1023 -19.93 64.05 74.42
C ALA A 1023 -19.53 63.74 72.94
N GLU A 1024 -18.32 64.15 72.57
CA GLU A 1024 -17.71 64.02 71.23
C GLU A 1024 -17.61 62.57 70.68
N ILE A 1025 -17.66 61.56 71.56
CA ILE A 1025 -17.55 60.13 71.19
C ILE A 1025 -18.85 59.59 70.57
N SER A 1026 -20.01 60.07 71.03
CA SER A 1026 -21.32 59.63 70.53
C SER A 1026 -21.59 60.15 69.11
N SER A 1027 -21.11 61.36 68.81
CA SER A 1027 -21.20 62.00 67.49
C SER A 1027 -20.46 61.20 66.41
N ASN A 1028 -19.23 60.74 66.69
CA ASN A 1028 -18.45 59.95 65.74
C ASN A 1028 -19.08 58.58 65.42
N ARG A 1029 -19.77 57.96 66.38
CA ARG A 1029 -20.47 56.68 66.17
C ARG A 1029 -21.72 56.85 65.30
N LEU A 1030 -22.47 57.94 65.50
CA LEU A 1030 -23.62 58.29 64.67
C LEU A 1030 -23.21 58.66 63.24
N LYS A 1031 -22.06 59.32 63.06
CA LYS A 1031 -21.48 59.61 61.74
C LYS A 1031 -21.15 58.33 60.96
N ALA A 1032 -20.56 57.33 61.60
CA ALA A 1032 -20.27 56.04 60.96
C ALA A 1032 -21.55 55.28 60.55
N GLU A 1033 -22.60 55.31 61.38
CA GLU A 1033 -23.89 54.66 61.07
C GLU A 1033 -24.63 55.39 59.93
N TYR A 1034 -24.50 56.71 59.84
CA TYR A 1034 -24.99 57.51 58.70
C TYR A 1034 -24.29 57.12 57.39
N ASP A 1035 -22.96 57.03 57.40
CA ASP A 1035 -22.16 56.72 56.21
C ASP A 1035 -22.40 55.28 55.70
N ASP A 1036 -22.62 54.31 56.59
CA ASP A 1036 -22.97 52.93 56.22
C ASP A 1036 -24.34 52.87 55.52
N VAL A 1037 -25.36 53.52 56.08
CA VAL A 1037 -26.71 53.58 55.48
C VAL A 1037 -26.67 54.32 54.14
N GLN A 1038 -25.89 55.39 54.02
CA GLN A 1038 -25.73 56.13 52.76
C GLN A 1038 -25.04 55.27 51.69
N THR A 1039 -24.03 54.50 52.05
CA THR A 1039 -23.28 53.62 51.13
C THR A 1039 -24.17 52.52 50.55
N GLU A 1040 -25.03 51.92 51.37
CA GLU A 1040 -25.94 50.86 50.92
C GLU A 1040 -27.02 51.38 49.95
N VAL A 1041 -27.55 52.59 50.19
CA VAL A 1041 -28.50 53.25 49.28
C VAL A 1041 -27.86 53.59 47.92
N VAL A 1042 -26.63 54.11 47.90
CA VAL A 1042 -25.91 54.45 46.65
C VAL A 1042 -25.67 53.21 45.79
N LYS A 1043 -25.27 52.08 46.41
CA LYS A 1043 -25.02 50.83 45.68
C LYS A 1043 -26.26 50.32 44.93
N LEU A 1044 -27.44 50.41 45.55
CA LEU A 1044 -28.70 49.98 44.94
C LEU A 1044 -29.20 50.92 43.85
N MET A 1045 -28.88 52.22 43.95
CA MET A 1045 -29.12 53.18 42.87
C MET A 1045 -28.27 52.86 41.63
N GLU A 1046 -26.98 52.52 41.80
CA GLU A 1046 -26.09 52.14 40.68
C GLU A 1046 -26.53 50.84 39.99
N GLU A 1047 -27.00 49.84 40.74
CA GLU A 1047 -27.54 48.59 40.17
C GLU A 1047 -28.84 48.83 39.38
N SER A 1048 -29.69 49.75 39.86
CA SER A 1048 -30.93 50.13 39.18
C SER A 1048 -30.67 50.94 37.91
N GLU A 1049 -29.69 51.85 37.92
CA GLU A 1049 -29.26 52.61 36.75
C GLU A 1049 -28.73 51.70 35.62
N LYS A 1050 -27.92 50.69 35.97
CA LYS A 1050 -27.40 49.70 34.99
C LYS A 1050 -28.53 48.92 34.31
N CYS A 1051 -29.51 48.48 35.09
CA CYS A 1051 -30.66 47.74 34.55
C CYS A 1051 -31.52 48.64 33.65
N LEU A 1052 -31.71 49.92 34.02
CA LEU A 1052 -32.48 50.89 33.24
C LEU A 1052 -31.79 51.21 31.89
N ASN A 1053 -30.47 51.40 31.90
CA ASN A 1053 -29.68 51.61 30.71
C ASN A 1053 -29.71 50.40 29.77
N ARG A 1054 -29.60 49.17 30.30
CA ARG A 1054 -29.69 47.95 29.51
C ARG A 1054 -31.08 47.77 28.90
N LEU A 1055 -32.14 48.09 29.62
CA LEU A 1055 -33.51 48.05 29.09
C LEU A 1055 -33.73 49.00 27.92
N LYS A 1056 -33.20 50.22 27.98
CA LYS A 1056 -33.23 51.17 26.85
C LYS A 1056 -32.53 50.62 25.59
N GLU A 1057 -31.52 49.76 25.74
CA GLU A 1057 -30.82 49.14 24.62
C GLU A 1057 -31.66 48.08 23.90
N VAL A 1058 -32.44 47.28 24.64
CA VAL A 1058 -33.13 46.08 24.10
C VAL A 1058 -34.63 46.28 23.82
N GLU A 1059 -35.29 47.22 24.49
CA GLU A 1059 -36.74 47.44 24.43
C GLU A 1059 -37.17 48.20 23.16
N LEU A 1060 -38.25 47.75 22.53
CA LEU A 1060 -38.76 48.36 21.29
C LEU A 1060 -39.25 49.80 21.48
N LYS A 1061 -39.90 50.11 22.61
CA LYS A 1061 -40.35 51.45 22.97
C LYS A 1061 -40.45 51.57 24.49
N SER A 1062 -39.91 52.65 25.06
CA SER A 1062 -39.91 52.90 26.51
C SER A 1062 -41.30 52.83 27.12
N ASP A 1063 -41.39 52.30 28.35
CA ASP A 1063 -42.62 52.30 29.14
C ASP A 1063 -43.23 53.71 29.25
N PRO A 1064 -44.46 53.95 28.74
CA PRO A 1064 -45.11 55.26 28.90
C PRO A 1064 -45.31 55.69 30.36
N LEU A 1065 -45.39 54.74 31.31
CA LEU A 1065 -45.50 55.04 32.75
C LEU A 1065 -44.18 55.41 33.42
N SER A 1066 -43.03 55.33 32.74
CA SER A 1066 -41.75 55.78 33.31
C SER A 1066 -41.52 57.29 33.12
N THR A 1067 -42.39 57.98 32.37
CA THR A 1067 -42.23 59.41 32.03
C THR A 1067 -43.29 60.27 32.73
N PRO A 1068 -42.90 61.17 33.66
CA PRO A 1068 -43.85 62.03 34.37
C PRO A 1068 -44.72 62.89 33.45
N GLU A 1069 -44.16 63.40 32.34
CA GLU A 1069 -44.86 64.26 31.39
C GLU A 1069 -45.97 63.52 30.62
N TYR A 1070 -45.83 62.21 30.46
CA TYR A 1070 -46.85 61.37 29.82
C TYR A 1070 -48.00 61.09 30.79
N ILE A 1071 -47.68 60.83 32.06
CA ILE A 1071 -48.67 60.65 33.12
C ILE A 1071 -49.46 61.95 33.34
N ASP A 1072 -48.82 63.12 33.24
CA ASP A 1072 -49.50 64.42 33.31
C ASP A 1072 -50.58 64.58 32.24
N LYS A 1073 -50.32 64.13 31.00
CA LYS A 1073 -51.32 64.15 29.92
C LYS A 1073 -52.49 63.19 30.17
N LEU A 1074 -52.23 62.02 30.75
CA LEU A 1074 -53.29 61.08 31.16
C LEU A 1074 -54.12 61.64 32.30
N ILE A 1075 -53.51 62.35 33.26
CA ILE A 1075 -54.21 63.04 34.35
C ILE A 1075 -55.09 64.17 33.79
N GLU A 1076 -54.60 64.95 32.83
CA GLU A 1076 -55.38 66.00 32.17
C GLU A 1076 -56.56 65.45 31.38
N GLU A 1077 -56.37 64.36 30.62
CA GLU A 1077 -57.45 63.68 29.90
C GLU A 1077 -58.52 63.18 30.88
N GLU A 1078 -58.11 62.48 31.94
CA GLU A 1078 -59.01 61.92 32.96
C GLU A 1078 -59.80 63.02 33.71
N LYS A 1079 -59.15 64.15 34.00
CA LYS A 1079 -59.81 65.34 34.55
C LYS A 1079 -60.77 65.99 33.56
N SER A 1080 -60.46 65.96 32.26
CA SER A 1080 -61.31 66.55 31.22
C SER A 1080 -62.55 65.72 30.90
N GLU A 1081 -62.44 64.39 30.93
CA GLU A 1081 -63.54 63.48 30.66
C GLU A 1081 -64.46 63.29 31.88
N ALA A 1082 -63.93 63.44 33.10
CA ALA A 1082 -64.65 63.44 34.37
C ALA A 1082 -65.61 62.25 34.56
N LYS A 1083 -65.28 61.09 33.99
CA LYS A 1083 -66.06 59.86 34.07
C LYS A 1083 -66.23 59.38 35.53
N PRO A 1084 -67.28 58.63 35.89
CA PRO A 1084 -67.50 58.16 37.26
C PRO A 1084 -66.23 57.50 37.86
N GLY A 1085 -65.82 57.92 39.05
CA GLY A 1085 -64.59 57.42 39.71
C GLY A 1085 -63.28 58.14 39.32
N TRP A 1086 -63.32 59.19 38.48
CA TRP A 1086 -62.13 59.90 38.00
C TRP A 1086 -61.24 60.43 39.12
N ASN A 1087 -61.79 60.86 40.26
CA ASN A 1087 -61.00 61.33 41.41
C ASN A 1087 -60.04 60.25 41.95
N GLN A 1088 -60.49 59.00 42.03
CA GLN A 1088 -59.65 57.88 42.45
C GLN A 1088 -58.60 57.52 41.39
N ARG A 1089 -58.97 57.63 40.10
CA ARG A 1089 -58.03 57.38 38.98
C ARG A 1089 -56.96 58.46 38.88
N VAL A 1090 -57.33 59.73 39.01
CA VAL A 1090 -56.40 60.86 39.10
C VAL A 1090 -55.48 60.70 40.30
N GLN A 1091 -55.99 60.27 41.45
CA GLN A 1091 -55.15 59.98 42.62
C GLN A 1091 -54.14 58.86 42.33
N SER A 1092 -54.59 57.75 41.73
CA SER A 1092 -53.72 56.64 41.33
C SER A 1092 -52.66 57.05 40.31
N LEU A 1093 -53.02 57.86 39.31
CA LEU A 1093 -52.09 58.43 38.34
C LEU A 1093 -51.13 59.42 38.99
N THR A 1094 -51.58 60.21 39.97
CA THR A 1094 -50.73 61.13 40.72
C THR A 1094 -49.70 60.38 41.57
N ASP A 1095 -50.08 59.23 42.13
CA ASP A 1095 -49.16 58.38 42.88
C ASP A 1095 -48.16 57.68 41.94
N MET A 1096 -48.59 57.22 40.76
CA MET A 1096 -47.69 56.73 39.72
C MET A 1096 -46.73 57.80 39.21
N ARG A 1097 -47.19 59.05 39.06
CA ARG A 1097 -46.36 60.20 38.66
C ARG A 1097 -45.19 60.40 39.62
N LYS A 1098 -45.44 60.31 40.94
CA LYS A 1098 -44.39 60.40 41.97
C LYS A 1098 -43.37 59.26 41.83
N GLN A 1099 -43.82 58.05 41.51
CA GLN A 1099 -42.92 56.91 41.28
C GLN A 1099 -42.06 57.12 40.01
N ALA A 1100 -42.66 57.60 38.92
CA ALA A 1100 -41.96 57.93 37.69
C ALA A 1100 -40.93 59.06 37.90
N GLU A 1101 -41.24 60.03 38.75
CA GLU A 1101 -40.33 61.14 39.09
C GLU A 1101 -39.11 60.65 39.88
N ILE A 1102 -39.27 59.65 40.75
CA ILE A 1102 -38.16 58.97 41.45
C ILE A 1102 -37.29 58.21 40.44
N MET A 1103 -37.90 57.44 39.54
CA MET A 1103 -37.16 56.71 38.49
C MET A 1103 -36.40 57.66 37.57
N ALA A 1104 -37.01 58.80 37.20
CA ALA A 1104 -36.38 59.81 36.35
C ALA A 1104 -35.17 60.48 37.03
N LYS A 1105 -35.16 60.58 38.37
CA LYS A 1105 -33.99 61.06 39.12
C LYS A 1105 -32.84 60.05 39.14
N VAL A 1106 -33.16 58.76 39.31
CA VAL A 1106 -32.18 57.66 39.21
C VAL A 1106 -31.57 57.62 37.81
N ASP A 1107 -32.40 57.80 36.77
CA ASP A 1107 -31.94 57.83 35.37
C ASP A 1107 -31.03 59.02 35.03
N ARG A 1108 -31.19 60.15 35.74
CA ARG A 1108 -30.33 61.34 35.56
C ARG A 1108 -29.01 61.29 36.35
N GLY A 1109 -28.77 60.22 37.13
CA GLY A 1109 -27.57 60.08 37.94
C GLY A 1109 -27.43 61.16 39.03
N GLU A 1110 -28.54 61.71 39.53
CA GLU A 1110 -28.52 62.74 40.56
C GLU A 1110 -27.97 62.17 41.87
N LYS A 1111 -26.83 62.70 42.35
CA LYS A 1111 -26.23 62.30 43.64
C LYS A 1111 -27.08 62.81 44.81
N LEU A 1112 -27.32 61.94 45.79
CA LEU A 1112 -27.95 62.32 47.06
C LEU A 1112 -27.18 63.47 47.74
N PRO A 1113 -27.87 64.34 48.51
CA PRO A 1113 -27.24 65.44 49.24
C PRO A 1113 -26.07 64.91 50.08
N GLN A 1114 -24.92 65.59 50.00
CA GLN A 1114 -23.75 65.21 50.78
C GLN A 1114 -24.04 65.31 52.28
N SER A 1115 -23.40 64.42 53.04
CA SER A 1115 -23.48 64.35 54.49
C SER A 1115 -23.41 65.76 55.11
N PRO A 1116 -24.25 66.09 56.11
CA PRO A 1116 -24.19 67.37 56.81
C PRO A 1116 -22.95 67.51 57.73
N TRP A 1117 -21.95 66.62 57.57
CA TRP A 1117 -20.77 66.41 58.44
C TRP A 1117 -19.42 66.56 57.75
#